data_AF-A0A1Z5LCV1-F1
#
_entry.id   AF-A0A1Z5LCV1-F1
#
_cell.length_a   1.000
_cell.length_b   1.000
_cell.length_c   1.000
_cell.angle_alpha   90.00
_cell.angle_beta   90.00
_cell.angle_gamma   90.00
#
_symmetry.space_group_name_H-M   'P 1'
#
loop_
_entity.id
_entity.type
_entity.pdbx_description
1 polymer ?
#
loop_
_entity_poly.entity_id
_entity_poly.type
_entity_poly.pdbx_seq_one_letter_code
_entity_poly.pdbx_strand_id
1 'polypeptide(L)'
;MQEAQAVKRKKKKQEAAAAAAANPDEEGNPEKEPEEDDADDVEETRLKHAVRKDFFAVCREAGLDGLSRKFGLTPEQFGENLRDNYQRHEVDQFPVAPLEAAADFLSKRFQKAEEALKAARYMVALQISRDPVVRRCMRETFFERAKVCVSPTKKGLKEIDENHACYSMKYLKYKPVRNLEGEQFLNLSLAEREGLLTLSIVMDSDTQSGTYLDEIKQLYYKDEFSSNVLEWNNQRSEALGYALTKFLYPTFEKELKVRLLNESQEGVIKACCRKLYNWLKVAPYTVDPQMEEDEDFDTRDGIRVFAIAYENNWEVPAFGALIDGSGEVSEYLRLPHLLKRKNAWKERERELKELDLKLLRKFILNKKPHVICLGAVSREALQIIDDIKAVVADLAENEQMPVINVELVDNDLATVYMNSKKAENDFRDYPPLLRQAISLARRLQDPLAEFSQLCTPDEEIFCLKYHPLQDNVPRDELTNALSLEFVIRTNEVGVDINLVITHPHTSFLVQFICGLGPRMGYALLKILKQSHQRLESRSQLVTVCNMGPKVFINCAGFIKIDTTSFENSTNAYVEVLDGSRVHPEAYEWARKMAVDALEYDDVTEDVNPAEALEEILENPDKLKDLDLDAFAVELERQGYGNKSITLYDIRAELNHRYKDLRTPFRPPNAEETFNMLTKETPQTFYIGKMVTCQVVGIARRKPRGQQLDQANPIRNDETGLWQCPFCLKNDFPELSEVWNHFDAGNCPGQAMGVRVRLDNGVSGFILTKFISVKKVTNPEERVQVGMILHCRITKIDIERFTVDLTCRSSDLADANNEWRPSKDLYYDYEGEEKDKKSER
;
A
#
# COMPACT_ATOMS: atom_id res chain seq x y z
N MET A 1 -1.82 37.06 -21.63
CA MET A 1 -0.84 37.85 -20.82
C MET A 1 0.46 37.10 -20.54
N GLN A 2 0.46 35.78 -20.32
CA GLN A 2 1.69 35.01 -20.08
C GLN A 2 2.57 34.84 -21.35
N GLU A 3 1.98 34.71 -22.54
CA GLU A 3 2.75 34.66 -23.80
C GLU A 3 3.49 35.97 -24.12
N ALA A 4 2.90 37.13 -23.80
CA ALA A 4 3.53 38.43 -23.99
C ALA A 4 4.78 38.62 -23.08
N GLN A 5 4.80 37.98 -21.91
CA GLN A 5 5.94 38.00 -21.00
C GLN A 5 7.06 37.04 -21.47
N ALA A 6 6.71 35.91 -22.10
CA ALA A 6 7.67 34.98 -22.68
C ALA A 6 8.41 35.60 -23.88
N VAL A 7 7.70 36.34 -24.74
CA VAL A 7 8.28 37.05 -25.90
C VAL A 7 9.24 38.17 -25.44
N LYS A 8 8.88 38.94 -24.41
CA LYS A 8 9.77 39.95 -23.81
C LYS A 8 11.06 39.36 -23.21
N ARG A 9 10.98 38.18 -22.59
CA ARG A 9 12.15 37.46 -22.04
C ARG A 9 13.08 36.95 -23.14
N LYS A 10 12.53 36.43 -24.25
CA LYS A 10 13.34 36.00 -25.41
C LYS A 10 14.06 37.18 -26.08
N LYS A 11 13.39 38.33 -26.21
CA LYS A 11 13.99 39.55 -26.81
C LYS A 11 15.15 40.09 -25.98
N LYS A 12 15.00 40.14 -24.65
CA LYS A 12 16.09 40.54 -23.73
C LYS A 12 17.30 39.59 -23.75
N LYS A 13 17.07 38.29 -23.96
CA LYS A 13 18.17 37.31 -24.08
C LYS A 13 18.94 37.46 -25.40
N GLN A 14 18.25 37.81 -26.48
CA GLN A 14 18.89 38.06 -27.78
C GLN A 14 19.67 39.39 -27.79
N GLU A 15 19.15 40.44 -27.13
CA GLU A 15 19.86 41.72 -26.99
C GLU A 15 21.12 41.60 -26.11
N ALA A 16 21.09 40.77 -25.06
CA ALA A 16 22.27 40.51 -24.21
C ALA A 16 23.35 39.68 -24.93
N ALA A 17 22.95 38.73 -25.79
CA ALA A 17 23.89 37.95 -26.59
C ALA A 17 24.54 38.78 -27.71
N ALA A 18 23.82 39.74 -28.28
CA ALA A 18 24.36 40.66 -29.28
C ALA A 18 25.36 41.68 -28.70
N ALA A 19 25.18 42.08 -27.44
CA ALA A 19 26.11 42.99 -26.75
C ALA A 19 27.42 42.31 -26.33
N ALA A 20 27.42 41.00 -26.09
CA ALA A 20 28.62 40.24 -25.74
C ALA A 20 29.51 39.89 -26.95
N ALA A 21 28.99 39.99 -28.17
CA ALA A 21 29.72 39.68 -29.41
C ALA A 21 30.41 40.90 -30.05
N ALA A 22 30.33 42.09 -29.43
CA ALA A 22 30.71 43.36 -30.06
C ALA A 22 32.06 43.96 -29.63
N ASN A 23 32.87 43.28 -28.81
CA ASN A 23 34.22 43.77 -28.44
C ASN A 23 35.28 42.66 -28.55
N PRO A 24 35.96 42.54 -29.69
CA PRO A 24 37.30 41.97 -29.76
C PRO A 24 38.36 43.10 -29.68
N ASP A 25 39.51 42.76 -29.10
CA ASP A 25 40.80 43.48 -29.12
C ASP A 25 41.07 44.46 -27.96
N GLU A 26 41.90 44.03 -27.00
CA GLU A 26 43.28 44.54 -26.88
C GLU A 26 44.13 43.64 -25.94
N GLU A 27 45.28 43.23 -26.48
CA GLU A 27 46.31 42.37 -25.89
C GLU A 27 47.22 43.13 -24.91
N GLY A 28 47.82 42.41 -23.95
CA GLY A 28 48.98 42.91 -23.19
C GLY A 28 49.28 42.17 -21.88
N ASN A 29 50.00 41.05 -21.97
CA ASN A 29 50.79 40.43 -20.88
C ASN A 29 52.29 40.53 -21.31
N PRO A 30 53.35 40.21 -20.54
CA PRO A 30 53.49 39.85 -19.12
C PRO A 30 54.68 40.54 -18.40
N GLU A 31 54.78 40.46 -17.07
CA GLU A 31 56.08 40.33 -16.36
C GLU A 31 55.90 39.54 -15.05
N LYS A 32 56.78 38.55 -14.86
CA LYS A 32 57.02 37.71 -13.67
C LYS A 32 57.80 38.55 -12.62
N GLU A 33 57.83 38.29 -11.32
CA GLU A 33 58.24 37.07 -10.59
C GLU A 33 57.71 37.06 -9.13
N PRO A 34 57.72 35.89 -8.46
CA PRO A 34 57.18 35.64 -7.11
C PRO A 34 58.26 35.66 -6.01
N GLU A 35 57.89 35.94 -4.76
CA GLU A 35 58.53 35.51 -3.49
C GLU A 35 57.70 36.10 -2.32
N GLU A 36 56.91 35.28 -1.63
CA GLU A 36 57.15 34.73 -0.27
C GLU A 36 56.95 35.75 0.87
N ASP A 37 55.81 35.66 1.59
CA ASP A 37 55.79 35.24 3.01
C ASP A 37 54.38 35.30 3.63
N ASP A 38 54.18 34.37 4.56
CA ASP A 38 52.96 33.91 5.22
C ASP A 38 52.11 34.97 5.96
N ALA A 39 50.79 34.87 5.82
CA ALA A 39 49.84 35.07 6.92
C ALA A 39 48.45 34.50 6.55
N ASP A 40 47.99 33.54 7.36
CA ASP A 40 46.63 32.99 7.38
C ASP A 40 45.56 34.10 7.44
N ASP A 41 44.62 34.11 6.50
CA ASP A 41 43.29 34.71 6.72
C ASP A 41 42.22 33.84 6.06
N VAL A 42 41.40 33.24 6.93
CA VAL A 42 40.24 32.42 6.59
C VAL A 42 39.15 33.32 6.01
N GLU A 43 38.92 33.28 4.70
CA GLU A 43 37.77 33.94 4.07
C GLU A 43 36.46 33.24 4.48
N GLU A 44 35.76 33.82 5.47
CA GLU A 44 34.35 33.52 5.72
C GLU A 44 33.51 33.87 4.47
N THR A 45 32.86 32.85 3.93
CA THR A 45 31.89 32.93 2.85
C THR A 45 30.76 33.93 3.18
N ARG A 46 30.85 35.14 2.63
CA ARG A 46 29.79 36.15 2.73
C ARG A 46 28.54 35.72 1.97
N LEU A 47 27.57 35.16 2.70
CA LEU A 47 26.20 34.90 2.26
C LEU A 47 25.57 36.18 1.66
N LYS A 48 25.02 36.08 0.45
CA LYS A 48 24.29 37.18 -0.22
C LYS A 48 23.05 37.58 0.60
N HIS A 49 23.08 38.77 1.18
CA HIS A 49 21.94 39.32 1.94
C HIS A 49 20.76 39.74 1.04
N ALA A 50 19.53 39.48 1.52
CA ALA A 50 18.30 39.87 0.85
C ALA A 50 18.07 41.40 0.86
N VAL A 51 17.54 41.94 -0.25
CA VAL A 51 17.46 43.38 -0.57
C VAL A 51 16.35 44.15 0.21
N ARG A 52 15.66 43.55 1.19
CA ARG A 52 14.72 44.26 2.08
C ARG A 52 15.38 44.45 3.45
N LYS A 53 15.57 45.70 3.90
CA LYS A 53 16.02 45.99 5.27
C LYS A 53 15.00 45.39 6.25
N ASP A 54 15.41 44.36 7.00
CA ASP A 54 14.60 43.73 8.05
C ASP A 54 14.21 44.77 9.10
N PHE A 55 13.00 44.70 9.67
CA PHE A 55 12.53 45.66 10.68
C PHE A 55 13.45 45.69 11.91
N PHE A 56 14.09 44.56 12.20
CA PHE A 56 15.17 44.46 13.20
C PHE A 56 16.39 45.33 12.86
N ALA A 57 16.79 45.40 11.58
CA ALA A 57 17.89 46.26 11.15
C ALA A 57 17.53 47.74 11.31
N VAL A 58 16.24 48.09 11.11
CA VAL A 58 15.72 49.44 11.38
C VAL A 58 15.74 49.76 12.88
N CYS A 59 15.37 48.81 13.75
CA CYS A 59 15.46 48.99 15.19
C CYS A 59 16.93 49.15 15.65
N ARG A 60 17.84 48.39 15.05
CA ARG A 60 19.29 48.49 15.34
C ARG A 60 19.88 49.82 14.86
N GLU A 61 19.52 50.29 13.67
CA GLU A 61 19.91 51.62 13.15
C GLU A 61 19.38 52.76 14.05
N ALA A 62 18.26 52.54 14.76
CA ALA A 62 17.69 53.49 15.71
C ALA A 62 18.29 53.42 17.13
N GLY A 63 19.28 52.55 17.39
CA GLY A 63 19.93 52.43 18.70
C GLY A 63 19.10 51.72 19.78
N LEU A 64 18.02 51.03 19.40
CA LEU A 64 17.13 50.34 20.34
C LEU A 64 17.76 49.09 21.00
N ASP A 65 18.97 48.69 20.59
CA ASP A 65 19.75 47.63 21.22
C ASP A 65 20.11 47.97 22.69
N GLY A 66 20.31 49.25 22.97
CA GLY A 66 20.53 49.72 24.35
C GLY A 66 19.28 49.56 25.22
N LEU A 67 18.08 49.64 24.64
CA LEU A 67 16.81 49.48 25.33
C LEU A 67 16.43 48.00 25.48
N SER A 68 16.75 47.13 24.51
CA SER A 68 16.49 45.69 24.62
C SER A 68 17.32 45.02 25.72
N ARG A 69 18.56 45.46 25.95
CA ARG A 69 19.39 44.95 27.07
C ARG A 69 18.82 45.29 28.45
N LYS A 70 18.04 46.38 28.57
CA LYS A 70 17.38 46.77 29.83
C LYS A 70 16.24 45.83 30.25
N PHE A 71 15.85 44.87 29.40
CA PHE A 71 14.88 43.83 29.77
C PHE A 71 15.45 42.81 30.77
N GLY A 72 16.77 42.75 30.96
CA GLY A 72 17.42 42.11 32.11
C GLY A 72 18.08 40.76 31.83
N LEU A 73 17.44 39.88 31.05
CA LEU A 73 18.00 38.58 30.67
C LEU A 73 18.40 38.55 29.21
N THR A 74 19.56 37.98 28.91
CA THR A 74 19.93 37.65 27.53
C THR A 74 19.10 36.48 27.02
N PRO A 75 18.85 36.38 25.70
CA PRO A 75 18.16 35.23 25.11
C PRO A 75 18.81 33.87 25.46
N GLU A 76 20.14 33.84 25.56
CA GLU A 76 20.92 32.65 25.90
C GLU A 76 20.67 32.20 27.35
N GLN A 77 20.77 33.13 28.31
CA GLN A 77 20.48 32.87 29.72
C GLN A 77 19.04 32.39 29.92
N PHE A 78 18.11 32.98 29.18
CA PHE A 78 16.72 32.54 29.17
C PHE A 78 16.56 31.14 28.56
N GLY A 79 17.30 30.82 27.50
CA GLY A 79 17.37 29.47 26.94
C GLY A 79 17.85 28.43 27.95
N GLU A 80 18.86 28.76 28.76
CA GLU A 80 19.32 27.89 29.85
C GLU A 80 18.25 27.69 30.93
N ASN A 81 17.56 28.76 31.32
CA ASN A 81 16.44 28.68 32.27
C ASN A 81 15.31 27.78 31.76
N LEU A 82 15.00 27.84 30.45
CA LEU A 82 14.00 26.97 29.81
C LEU A 82 14.43 25.51 29.77
N ARG A 83 15.70 25.24 29.46
CA ARG A 83 16.22 23.87 29.38
C ARG A 83 16.20 23.19 30.75
N ASP A 84 16.63 23.92 31.77
CA ASP A 84 16.77 23.38 33.13
C ASP A 84 15.41 23.46 33.89
N ASN A 85 14.38 24.06 33.28
CA ASN A 85 13.03 24.28 33.81
C ASN A 85 13.04 24.91 35.22
N TYR A 86 14.03 25.76 35.47
CA TYR A 86 14.30 26.46 36.73
C TYR A 86 15.05 27.76 36.42
N GLN A 87 14.84 28.80 37.23
CA GLN A 87 15.57 30.07 37.10
C GLN A 87 17.02 29.91 37.56
N ARG A 88 17.89 29.46 36.65
CA ARG A 88 19.34 29.42 36.88
C ARG A 88 19.94 30.83 36.91
N HIS A 89 19.46 31.70 36.04
CA HIS A 89 19.83 33.11 35.96
C HIS A 89 18.65 33.99 36.37
N GLU A 90 18.89 34.87 37.34
CA GLU A 90 17.91 35.86 37.79
C GLU A 90 17.85 37.07 36.83
N VAL A 91 16.72 37.78 36.84
CA VAL A 91 16.50 38.90 35.94
C VAL A 91 17.10 40.19 36.50
N ASP A 92 18.03 40.80 35.76
CA ASP A 92 18.56 42.12 36.09
C ASP A 92 17.50 43.21 35.89
N GLN A 93 17.10 43.88 36.97
CA GLN A 93 16.04 44.88 36.94
C GLN A 93 16.60 46.30 36.73
N PHE A 94 16.09 47.01 35.71
CA PHE A 94 16.41 48.41 35.51
C PHE A 94 15.64 49.31 36.51
N PRO A 95 16.29 50.31 37.13
CA PRO A 95 15.71 51.10 38.23
C PRO A 95 14.64 52.11 37.79
N VAL A 96 14.56 52.41 36.50
CA VAL A 96 13.62 53.41 35.92
C VAL A 96 12.45 52.69 35.23
N ALA A 97 11.27 53.33 35.20
CA ALA A 97 10.08 52.81 34.54
C ALA A 97 10.31 52.59 33.03
N PRO A 98 9.66 51.59 32.39
CA PRO A 98 9.88 51.28 30.97
C PRO A 98 9.60 52.44 30.00
N LEU A 99 8.61 53.27 30.29
CA LEU A 99 8.22 54.41 29.44
C LEU A 99 9.25 55.54 29.50
N GLU A 100 9.80 55.80 30.68
CA GLU A 100 10.86 56.80 30.88
C GLU A 100 12.16 56.31 30.26
N ALA A 101 12.52 55.03 30.47
CA ALA A 101 13.69 54.42 29.85
C ALA A 101 13.61 54.40 28.32
N ALA A 102 12.41 54.42 27.72
CA ALA A 102 12.18 54.49 26.28
C ALA A 102 12.22 55.92 25.72
N ALA A 103 12.01 56.95 26.55
CA ALA A 103 12.09 58.35 26.13
C ALA A 103 13.51 58.76 25.74
N ASP A 104 14.53 58.09 26.30
CA ASP A 104 15.94 58.30 25.96
C ASP A 104 16.30 57.82 24.53
N PHE A 105 15.47 56.99 23.90
CA PHE A 105 15.74 56.33 22.61
C PHE A 105 14.82 56.80 21.47
N LEU A 106 14.36 58.05 21.53
CA LEU A 106 13.57 58.65 20.45
C LEU A 106 14.44 58.91 19.21
N SER A 107 13.91 58.59 18.04
CA SER A 107 14.61 58.79 16.75
C SER A 107 13.68 59.45 15.73
N LYS A 108 14.22 59.85 14.56
CA LYS A 108 13.39 60.41 13.47
C LYS A 108 12.23 59.50 13.03
N ARG A 109 12.32 58.19 13.31
CA ARG A 109 11.30 57.18 12.96
C ARG A 109 10.37 56.80 14.13
N PHE A 110 10.77 57.01 15.38
CA PHE A 110 9.97 56.71 16.58
C PHE A 110 9.81 57.99 17.37
N GLN A 111 8.68 58.67 17.18
CA GLN A 111 8.44 60.01 17.73
C GLN A 111 7.83 59.96 19.14
N LYS A 112 7.25 58.81 19.52
CA LYS A 112 6.64 58.58 20.83
C LYS A 112 7.37 57.48 21.60
N ALA A 113 7.49 57.64 22.92
CA ALA A 113 8.13 56.65 23.80
C ALA A 113 7.44 55.27 23.72
N GLU A 114 6.11 55.24 23.56
CA GLU A 114 5.35 54.00 23.36
C GLU A 114 5.73 53.25 22.07
N GLU A 115 6.03 53.97 20.99
CA GLU A 115 6.42 53.35 19.71
C GLU A 115 7.83 52.77 19.80
N ALA A 116 8.75 53.48 20.47
CA ALA A 116 10.09 52.99 20.77
C ALA A 116 10.05 51.72 21.65
N LEU A 117 9.18 51.70 22.67
CA LEU A 117 8.99 50.54 23.53
C LEU A 117 8.39 49.35 22.77
N LYS A 118 7.39 49.58 21.91
CA LYS A 118 6.83 48.53 21.02
C LYS A 118 7.90 47.95 20.08
N ALA A 119 8.75 48.81 19.51
CA ALA A 119 9.85 48.40 18.64
C ALA A 119 10.93 47.62 19.40
N ALA A 120 11.24 48.01 20.64
CA ALA A 120 12.16 47.27 21.51
C ALA A 120 11.60 45.89 21.91
N ARG A 121 10.30 45.79 22.22
CA ARG A 121 9.63 44.49 22.45
C ARG A 121 9.72 43.57 21.24
N TYR A 122 9.47 44.10 20.04
CA TYR A 122 9.64 43.34 18.80
C TYR A 122 11.08 42.83 18.65
N MET A 123 12.06 43.68 18.97
CA MET A 123 13.48 43.35 18.89
C MET A 123 13.86 42.21 19.84
N VAL A 124 13.44 42.30 21.11
CA VAL A 124 13.64 41.24 22.12
C VAL A 124 12.93 39.95 21.69
N ALA A 125 11.67 40.04 21.26
CA ALA A 125 10.91 38.89 20.78
C ALA A 125 11.60 38.16 19.61
N LEU A 126 12.18 38.92 18.68
CA LEU A 126 12.91 38.35 17.56
C LEU A 126 14.22 37.69 18.01
N GLN A 127 14.97 38.31 18.92
CA GLN A 127 16.20 37.75 19.49
C GLN A 127 15.93 36.41 20.20
N ILE A 128 14.90 36.36 21.05
CA ILE A 128 14.45 35.14 21.74
C ILE A 128 14.03 34.07 20.71
N SER A 129 13.28 34.44 19.67
CA SER A 129 12.81 33.47 18.66
C SER A 129 13.92 32.85 17.80
N ARG A 130 15.08 33.54 17.69
CA ARG A 130 16.23 33.11 16.90
C ARG A 130 17.30 32.39 17.72
N ASP A 131 17.16 32.37 19.04
CA ASP A 131 18.07 31.63 19.91
C ASP A 131 17.91 30.11 19.72
N PRO A 132 19.01 29.35 19.51
CA PRO A 132 18.94 27.93 19.21
C PRO A 132 18.47 27.07 20.40
N VAL A 133 18.81 27.45 21.64
CA VAL A 133 18.45 26.69 22.84
C VAL A 133 16.96 26.87 23.12
N VAL A 134 16.49 28.13 23.10
CA VAL A 134 15.06 28.46 23.22
C VAL A 134 14.25 27.75 22.15
N ARG A 135 14.67 27.84 20.87
CA ARG A 135 13.95 27.20 19.75
C ARG A 135 13.93 25.68 19.89
N ARG A 136 14.98 25.05 20.42
CA ARG A 136 15.02 23.60 20.66
C ARG A 136 14.02 23.18 21.75
N CYS A 137 14.11 23.76 22.94
CA CYS A 137 13.24 23.41 24.06
C CYS A 137 11.77 23.66 23.71
N MET A 138 11.45 24.83 23.15
CA MET A 138 10.08 25.15 22.76
C MET A 138 9.56 24.28 21.62
N ARG A 139 10.41 23.82 20.69
CA ARG A 139 10.00 22.87 19.64
C ARG A 139 9.61 21.53 20.25
N GLU A 140 10.44 20.99 21.15
CA GLU A 140 10.18 19.70 21.82
C GLU A 140 8.85 19.75 22.58
N THR A 141 8.64 20.81 23.37
CA THR A 141 7.36 21.02 24.09
C THR A 141 6.17 21.21 23.13
N PHE A 142 6.34 21.97 22.05
CA PHE A 142 5.27 22.16 21.06
C PHE A 142 4.88 20.84 20.41
N PHE A 143 5.85 20.02 20.01
CA PHE A 143 5.58 18.76 19.30
C PHE A 143 4.91 17.73 20.22
N GLU A 144 5.24 17.74 21.51
CA GLU A 144 4.60 16.87 22.50
C GLU A 144 3.16 17.30 22.84
N ARG A 145 2.93 18.60 23.03
CA ARG A 145 1.63 19.13 23.46
C ARG A 145 0.71 19.55 22.31
N ALA A 146 1.18 19.51 21.06
CA ALA A 146 0.40 19.91 19.89
C ALA A 146 -0.87 19.07 19.74
N LYS A 147 -1.97 19.77 19.43
CA LYS A 147 -3.29 19.20 19.18
C LYS A 147 -3.83 19.75 17.87
N VAL A 148 -4.42 18.86 17.07
CA VAL A 148 -5.03 19.20 15.79
C VAL A 148 -6.50 19.56 15.99
N CYS A 149 -6.90 20.68 15.39
CA CYS A 149 -8.28 21.08 15.26
C CYS A 149 -8.63 21.18 13.77
N VAL A 150 -9.78 20.63 13.40
CA VAL A 150 -10.27 20.58 12.03
C VAL A 150 -11.70 21.08 12.03
N SER A 151 -11.98 22.01 11.11
CA SER A 151 -13.32 22.52 10.85
C SER A 151 -13.61 22.48 9.35
N PRO A 152 -14.85 22.13 8.93
CA PRO A 152 -15.19 22.08 7.52
C PRO A 152 -15.46 23.47 6.96
N THR A 153 -15.14 23.65 5.68
CA THR A 153 -15.55 24.83 4.92
C THR A 153 -16.99 24.65 4.40
N LYS A 154 -17.57 25.71 3.85
CA LYS A 154 -18.89 25.64 3.17
C LYS A 154 -18.94 24.60 2.04
N LYS A 155 -17.79 24.28 1.43
CA LYS A 155 -17.69 23.23 0.41
C LYS A 155 -17.60 21.85 1.06
N GLY A 156 -16.75 21.70 2.06
CA GLY A 156 -16.61 20.43 2.79
C GLY A 156 -17.87 20.00 3.54
N LEU A 157 -18.74 20.94 3.93
CA LEU A 157 -20.05 20.61 4.48
C LEU A 157 -20.90 19.76 3.53
N LYS A 158 -20.84 20.04 2.23
CA LYS A 158 -21.64 19.38 1.17
C LYS A 158 -20.96 18.15 0.59
N GLU A 159 -19.65 18.22 0.36
CA GLU A 159 -18.91 17.14 -0.33
C GLU A 159 -18.43 16.04 0.62
N ILE A 160 -18.19 16.34 1.90
CA ILE A 160 -17.86 15.31 2.90
C ILE A 160 -19.16 14.64 3.34
N ASP A 161 -19.54 13.63 2.57
CA ASP A 161 -20.63 12.69 2.83
C ASP A 161 -20.15 11.50 3.68
N GLU A 162 -21.04 10.55 3.96
CA GLU A 162 -20.74 9.35 4.76
C GLU A 162 -19.70 8.43 4.10
N ASN A 163 -19.51 8.53 2.78
CA ASN A 163 -18.59 7.69 2.03
C ASN A 163 -17.17 8.29 1.97
N HIS A 164 -17.03 9.57 2.27
CA HIS A 164 -15.75 10.26 2.26
C HIS A 164 -14.86 9.80 3.44
N ALA A 165 -13.57 9.54 3.19
CA ALA A 165 -12.62 9.06 4.20
C ALA A 165 -12.49 10.00 5.41
N CYS A 166 -12.69 11.30 5.21
CA CYS A 166 -12.65 12.31 6.28
C CYS A 166 -13.97 12.47 7.06
N TYR A 167 -15.03 11.68 6.80
CA TYR A 167 -16.32 11.85 7.48
C TYR A 167 -16.23 11.74 9.01
N SER A 168 -15.50 10.73 9.50
CA SER A 168 -15.26 10.51 10.94
C SER A 168 -14.44 11.61 11.60
N MET A 169 -13.70 12.40 10.80
CA MET A 169 -12.77 13.45 11.23
C MET A 169 -13.19 14.85 10.73
N LYS A 170 -14.43 15.01 10.27
CA LYS A 170 -14.95 16.26 9.70
C LYS A 170 -14.85 17.43 10.69
N TYR A 171 -15.07 17.13 11.97
CA TYR A 171 -14.96 18.06 13.09
C TYR A 171 -14.03 17.44 14.13
N LEU A 172 -12.81 17.95 14.25
CA LEU A 172 -11.89 17.52 15.29
C LEU A 172 -11.56 18.69 16.20
N LYS A 173 -11.61 18.47 17.51
CA LYS A 173 -11.26 19.48 18.51
C LYS A 173 -10.24 18.91 19.47
N TYR A 174 -9.06 19.53 19.48
CA TYR A 174 -7.96 19.21 20.38
C TYR A 174 -7.50 17.74 20.34
N LYS A 175 -7.49 17.10 19.17
CA LYS A 175 -6.93 15.75 19.01
C LYS A 175 -5.40 15.79 19.18
N PRO A 176 -4.80 15.11 20.16
CA PRO A 176 -3.34 15.09 20.31
C PRO A 176 -2.67 14.53 19.05
N VAL A 177 -1.57 15.16 18.62
CA VAL A 177 -0.83 14.72 17.42
C VAL A 177 -0.33 13.28 17.55
N ARG A 178 0.02 12.84 18.76
CA ARG A 178 0.44 11.45 19.06
C ARG A 178 -0.63 10.39 18.75
N ASN A 179 -1.90 10.78 18.75
CA ASN A 179 -3.03 9.86 18.51
C ASN A 179 -3.46 9.86 17.03
N LEU A 180 -2.70 10.51 16.14
CA LEU A 180 -2.90 10.39 14.70
C LEU A 180 -2.25 9.11 14.22
N GLU A 181 -3.02 8.25 13.57
CA GLU A 181 -2.55 6.95 13.11
C GLU A 181 -2.58 6.86 11.59
N GLY A 182 -1.52 6.28 11.02
CA GLY A 182 -1.42 5.90 9.62
C GLY A 182 -1.73 7.04 8.64
N GLU A 183 -2.77 6.83 7.84
CA GLU A 183 -3.18 7.70 6.72
C GLU A 183 -4.03 8.91 7.12
N GLN A 184 -4.44 9.03 8.39
CA GLN A 184 -5.40 10.05 8.82
C GLN A 184 -4.93 11.47 8.47
N PHE A 185 -3.67 11.78 8.73
CA PHE A 185 -3.11 13.10 8.45
C PHE A 185 -2.99 13.36 6.94
N LEU A 186 -2.67 12.35 6.13
CA LEU A 186 -2.62 12.48 4.68
C LEU A 186 -4.01 12.82 4.12
N ASN A 187 -5.05 12.12 4.57
CA ASN A 187 -6.44 12.39 4.21
C ASN A 187 -6.86 13.83 4.58
N LEU A 188 -6.50 14.30 5.78
CA LEU A 188 -6.77 15.67 6.21
C LEU A 188 -6.03 16.71 5.36
N SER A 189 -4.76 16.46 5.01
CA SER A 189 -3.95 17.33 4.16
C SER A 189 -4.49 17.41 2.73
N LEU A 190 -4.96 16.29 2.18
CA LEU A 190 -5.62 16.25 0.86
C LEU A 190 -6.91 17.08 0.87
N ALA A 191 -7.75 16.89 1.89
CA ALA A 191 -8.98 17.66 2.06
C ALA A 191 -8.72 19.17 2.30
N GLU A 192 -7.63 19.53 2.98
CA GLU A 192 -7.19 20.93 3.12
C GLU A 192 -6.76 21.51 1.76
N ARG A 193 -6.01 20.75 0.95
CA ARG A 193 -5.57 21.16 -0.39
C ARG A 193 -6.73 21.36 -1.37
N GLU A 194 -7.79 20.55 -1.24
CA GLU A 194 -9.04 20.68 -2.00
C GLU A 194 -9.95 21.80 -1.47
N GLY A 195 -9.63 22.36 -0.30
CA GLY A 195 -10.38 23.44 0.34
C GLY A 195 -11.68 22.96 1.01
N LEU A 196 -11.78 21.67 1.33
CA LEU A 196 -12.91 21.07 2.05
C LEU A 196 -12.83 21.33 3.55
N LEU A 197 -11.61 21.33 4.10
CA LEU A 197 -11.35 21.47 5.54
C LEU A 197 -10.34 22.59 5.79
N THR A 198 -10.40 23.18 6.98
CA THR A 198 -9.35 24.04 7.53
C THR A 198 -8.70 23.35 8.72
N LEU A 199 -7.38 23.17 8.65
CA LEU A 199 -6.59 22.48 9.65
C LEU A 199 -5.68 23.47 10.41
N SER A 200 -5.86 23.53 11.72
CA SER A 200 -5.06 24.35 12.63
C SER A 200 -4.44 23.48 13.72
N ILE A 201 -3.16 23.70 14.02
CA ILE A 201 -2.48 23.02 15.12
C ILE A 201 -2.30 24.00 16.27
N VAL A 202 -2.83 23.65 17.44
CA VAL A 202 -2.82 24.49 18.65
C VAL A 202 -2.23 23.69 19.81
N MET A 203 -1.47 24.37 20.67
CA MET A 203 -0.89 23.74 21.87
C MET A 203 -1.88 23.78 23.05
N ASP A 204 -2.41 24.97 23.34
CA ASP A 204 -3.25 25.22 24.50
C ASP A 204 -4.74 24.99 24.18
N SER A 205 -5.45 24.36 25.10
CA SER A 205 -6.91 24.24 25.05
C SER A 205 -7.56 25.45 25.72
N ASP A 206 -8.72 25.90 25.22
CA ASP A 206 -9.49 27.01 25.83
C ASP A 206 -9.96 26.73 27.28
N THR A 207 -9.78 25.49 27.77
CA THR A 207 -10.10 25.06 29.13
C THR A 207 -8.98 25.37 30.12
N GLN A 208 -9.19 26.41 30.94
CA GLN A 208 -8.74 26.76 32.32
C GLN A 208 -7.40 26.27 32.94
N SER A 209 -6.65 25.35 32.35
CA SER A 209 -5.27 25.06 32.73
C SER A 209 -4.38 26.17 32.16
N GLY A 210 -3.47 26.71 32.97
CA GLY A 210 -2.60 27.83 32.58
C GLY A 210 -1.99 27.65 31.19
N THR A 211 -1.88 28.75 30.44
CA THR A 211 -1.33 28.73 29.08
C THR A 211 0.15 28.34 29.18
N TYR A 212 0.75 27.68 28.18
CA TYR A 212 2.22 27.44 28.19
C TYR A 212 3.03 28.74 28.39
N LEU A 213 2.47 29.86 27.93
CA LEU A 213 3.00 31.20 28.18
C LEU A 213 3.12 31.52 29.68
N ASP A 214 2.19 31.05 30.52
CA ASP A 214 2.22 31.25 31.98
C ASP A 214 3.30 30.42 32.68
N GLU A 215 3.57 29.19 32.20
CA GLU A 215 4.71 28.39 32.67
C GLU A 215 6.03 29.10 32.35
N ILE A 216 6.17 29.63 31.14
CA ILE A 216 7.39 30.33 30.70
C ILE A 216 7.57 31.68 31.40
N LYS A 217 6.48 32.41 31.70
CA LYS A 217 6.55 33.69 32.43
C LYS A 217 7.31 33.54 33.73
N GLN A 218 7.07 32.45 34.46
CA GLN A 218 7.75 32.18 35.72
C GLN A 218 9.26 32.05 35.57
N LEU A 219 9.80 31.75 34.38
CA LEU A 219 11.24 31.61 34.13
C LEU A 219 11.90 32.91 33.66
N TYR A 220 11.11 33.96 33.39
CA TYR A 220 11.54 35.25 32.87
C TYR A 220 11.12 36.44 33.77
N TYR A 221 10.59 36.14 34.96
CA TYR A 221 10.10 37.10 35.94
C TYR A 221 11.08 37.29 37.10
N LYS A 222 11.05 38.50 37.66
CA LYS A 222 11.58 38.76 38.99
C LYS A 222 10.43 38.78 40.00
N ASP A 223 10.54 38.00 41.07
CA ASP A 223 9.52 37.86 42.12
C ASP A 223 9.60 39.02 43.13
N GLU A 224 9.28 40.23 42.69
CA GLU A 224 9.22 41.44 43.53
C GLU A 224 7.94 42.25 43.23
N PHE A 225 7.25 42.71 44.28
CA PHE A 225 5.96 43.42 44.18
C PHE A 225 6.07 44.93 43.92
N SER A 226 7.25 45.43 43.53
CA SER A 226 7.43 46.85 43.22
C SER A 226 6.68 47.23 41.94
N SER A 227 6.04 48.42 41.92
CA SER A 227 5.32 48.93 40.75
C SER A 227 6.18 48.92 39.48
N ASN A 228 7.46 49.27 39.60
CA ASN A 228 8.39 49.27 38.48
C ASN A 228 8.68 47.84 37.96
N VAL A 229 8.84 46.87 38.87
CA VAL A 229 9.08 45.47 38.51
C VAL A 229 7.86 44.89 37.79
N LEU A 230 6.65 45.21 38.25
CA LEU A 230 5.41 44.78 37.61
C LEU A 230 5.28 45.34 36.19
N GLU A 231 5.62 46.60 35.97
CA GLU A 231 5.60 47.21 34.64
C GLU A 231 6.60 46.56 33.67
N TRP A 232 7.83 46.29 34.12
CA TRP A 232 8.82 45.57 33.31
C TRP A 232 8.41 44.11 33.07
N ASN A 233 7.87 43.41 34.06
CA ASN A 233 7.35 42.04 33.91
C ASN A 233 6.20 42.00 32.88
N ASN A 234 5.34 43.01 32.82
CA ASN A 234 4.32 43.13 31.78
C ASN A 234 4.93 43.29 30.38
N GLN A 235 5.97 44.13 30.23
CA GLN A 235 6.66 44.29 28.93
C GLN A 235 7.37 43.00 28.49
N ARG A 236 7.99 42.28 29.44
CA ARG A 236 8.62 40.96 29.24
C ARG A 236 7.59 39.91 28.79
N SER A 237 6.44 39.85 29.45
CA SER A 237 5.32 38.99 29.08
C SER A 237 4.78 39.26 27.68
N GLU A 238 4.60 40.54 27.33
CA GLU A 238 4.16 40.90 25.99
C GLU A 238 5.21 40.56 24.93
N ALA A 239 6.51 40.73 25.22
CA ALA A 239 7.59 40.33 24.32
C ALA A 239 7.62 38.81 24.11
N LEU A 240 7.49 38.01 25.17
CA LEU A 240 7.39 36.55 25.08
C LEU A 240 6.15 36.09 24.32
N GLY A 241 4.98 36.67 24.61
CA GLY A 241 3.75 36.37 23.89
C GLY A 241 3.83 36.71 22.40
N TYR A 242 4.48 37.83 22.07
CA TYR A 242 4.75 38.19 20.68
C TYR A 242 5.73 37.22 20.01
N ALA A 243 6.78 36.79 20.72
CA ALA A 243 7.76 35.82 20.22
C ALA A 243 7.10 34.47 19.88
N LEU A 244 6.28 33.96 20.80
CA LEU A 244 5.56 32.69 20.64
C LEU A 244 4.53 32.76 19.50
N THR A 245 3.61 33.71 19.57
CA THR A 245 2.44 33.74 18.66
C THR A 245 2.78 34.19 17.23
N LYS A 246 3.75 35.10 17.05
CA LYS A 246 4.06 35.67 15.72
C LYS A 246 5.25 35.01 15.03
N PHE A 247 6.20 34.45 15.77
CA PHE A 247 7.42 33.87 15.17
C PHE A 247 7.49 32.35 15.36
N LEU A 248 7.45 31.86 16.60
CA LEU A 248 7.75 30.46 16.91
C LEU A 248 6.61 29.52 16.51
N TYR A 249 5.38 29.73 16.97
CA TYR A 249 4.24 28.85 16.67
C TYR A 249 3.97 28.70 15.16
N PRO A 250 3.94 29.77 14.34
CA PRO A 250 3.73 29.60 12.89
C PRO A 250 4.87 28.84 12.20
N THR A 251 6.09 28.91 12.72
CA THR A 251 7.24 28.18 12.19
C THR A 251 7.17 26.70 12.59
N PHE A 252 6.89 26.42 13.87
CA PHE A 252 6.75 25.06 14.38
C PHE A 252 5.51 24.35 13.82
N GLU A 253 4.41 25.06 13.58
CA GLU A 253 3.23 24.50 12.91
C GLU A 253 3.58 24.01 11.50
N LYS A 254 4.30 24.82 10.71
CA LYS A 254 4.74 24.42 9.37
C LYS A 254 5.72 23.24 9.42
N GLU A 255 6.67 23.29 10.34
CA GLU A 255 7.66 22.21 10.55
C GLU A 255 6.96 20.90 10.93
N LEU A 256 6.00 20.96 11.85
CA LEU A 256 5.21 19.81 12.29
C LEU A 256 4.28 19.28 11.19
N LYS A 257 3.61 20.16 10.43
CA LYS A 257 2.77 19.75 9.29
C LYS A 257 3.60 18.96 8.25
N VAL A 258 4.81 19.42 7.92
CA VAL A 258 5.70 18.69 7.00
C VAL A 258 6.13 17.34 7.58
N ARG A 259 6.50 17.30 8.87
CA ARG A 259 6.87 16.05 9.53
C ARG A 259 5.73 15.04 9.55
N LEU A 260 4.53 15.45 9.93
CA LEU A 260 3.34 14.59 9.96
C LEU A 260 2.94 14.11 8.56
N LEU A 261 3.11 14.96 7.55
CA LEU A 261 2.91 14.56 6.16
C LEU A 261 3.85 13.41 5.80
N ASN A 262 5.15 13.55 6.06
CA ASN A 262 6.15 12.53 5.76
C ASN A 262 5.88 11.22 6.54
N GLU A 263 5.58 11.31 7.84
CA GLU A 263 5.24 10.12 8.66
C GLU A 263 3.99 9.40 8.15
N SER A 264 2.96 10.15 7.72
CA SER A 264 1.75 9.57 7.14
C SER A 264 1.98 8.94 5.76
N GLN A 265 2.82 9.55 4.92
CA GLN A 265 3.22 9.01 3.63
C GLN A 265 4.03 7.73 3.80
N GLU A 266 4.98 7.70 4.74
CA GLU A 266 5.75 6.50 5.10
C GLU A 266 4.82 5.37 5.61
N GLY A 267 3.79 5.71 6.38
CA GLY A 267 2.75 4.77 6.81
C GLY A 267 2.01 4.11 5.63
N VAL A 268 1.64 4.91 4.62
CA VAL A 268 1.02 4.40 3.38
C VAL A 268 1.98 3.53 2.57
N ILE A 269 3.25 3.95 2.44
CA ILE A 269 4.29 3.16 1.76
C ILE A 269 4.44 1.79 2.44
N LYS A 270 4.54 1.76 3.77
CA LYS A 270 4.62 0.51 4.55
C LYS A 270 3.42 -0.39 4.31
N ALA A 271 2.20 0.16 4.23
CA ALA A 271 1.00 -0.61 3.91
C ALA A 271 1.06 -1.19 2.48
N CYS A 272 1.56 -0.42 1.50
CA CYS A 272 1.77 -0.90 0.13
C CYS A 272 2.77 -2.06 0.08
N CYS A 273 3.93 -1.90 0.73
CA CYS A 273 4.96 -2.94 0.85
C CYS A 273 4.42 -4.19 1.51
N ARG A 274 3.63 -4.07 2.59
CA ARG A 274 3.01 -5.22 3.26
C ARG A 274 2.08 -6.01 2.34
N LYS A 275 1.36 -5.32 1.46
CA LYS A 275 0.47 -5.96 0.48
C LYS A 275 1.27 -6.66 -0.62
N LEU A 276 2.33 -6.01 -1.14
CA LEU A 276 3.25 -6.65 -2.08
C LEU A 276 3.92 -7.89 -1.46
N TYR A 277 4.42 -7.78 -0.23
CA TYR A 277 4.99 -8.88 0.54
C TYR A 277 4.02 -10.08 0.62
N ASN A 278 2.74 -9.83 0.92
CA ASN A 278 1.74 -10.89 0.98
C ASN A 278 1.51 -11.60 -0.35
N TRP A 279 1.78 -10.94 -1.48
CA TRP A 279 1.72 -11.56 -2.80
C TRP A 279 3.01 -12.32 -3.16
N LEU A 280 4.18 -11.77 -2.81
CA LEU A 280 5.49 -12.35 -3.15
C LEU A 280 5.92 -13.49 -2.22
N LYS A 281 5.37 -13.57 -1.00
CA LYS A 281 5.70 -14.63 -0.03
C LYS A 281 5.14 -16.00 -0.39
N VAL A 282 4.34 -16.11 -1.44
CA VAL A 282 3.69 -17.35 -1.85
C VAL A 282 4.67 -18.15 -2.72
N ALA A 283 4.87 -19.41 -2.36
CA ALA A 283 5.69 -20.36 -3.11
C ALA A 283 4.95 -20.83 -4.39
N PRO A 284 5.68 -21.40 -5.37
CA PRO A 284 5.11 -22.16 -6.46
C PRO A 284 4.04 -23.13 -5.98
N TYR A 285 3.00 -23.32 -6.79
CA TYR A 285 1.99 -24.34 -6.52
C TYR A 285 2.66 -25.71 -6.40
N THR A 286 2.18 -26.56 -5.49
CA THR A 286 2.66 -27.95 -5.34
C THR A 286 1.50 -28.88 -5.60
N VAL A 287 1.73 -29.93 -6.38
CA VAL A 287 0.72 -30.97 -6.65
C VAL A 287 0.59 -31.91 -5.44
N ASP A 288 -0.51 -32.66 -5.40
CA ASP A 288 -0.70 -33.69 -4.38
C ASP A 288 0.28 -34.85 -4.65
N PRO A 289 1.06 -35.33 -3.67
CA PRO A 289 2.05 -36.40 -3.88
C PRO A 289 1.47 -37.66 -4.52
N GLN A 290 0.18 -37.94 -4.33
CA GLN A 290 -0.50 -39.08 -4.97
C GLN A 290 -0.56 -38.97 -6.50
N MET A 291 -0.54 -37.75 -7.05
CA MET A 291 -0.49 -37.56 -8.50
C MET A 291 0.88 -37.87 -9.08
N GLU A 292 1.94 -37.69 -8.30
CA GLU A 292 3.33 -37.91 -8.77
C GLU A 292 3.65 -39.40 -8.95
N GLU A 293 2.81 -40.31 -8.44
CA GLU A 293 2.95 -41.76 -8.66
C GLU A 293 2.62 -42.15 -10.12
N ASP A 294 1.83 -41.34 -10.83
CA ASP A 294 1.52 -41.56 -12.24
C ASP A 294 2.63 -40.97 -13.13
N GLU A 295 3.27 -41.80 -13.96
CA GLU A 295 4.38 -41.37 -14.86
C GLU A 295 4.00 -40.18 -15.76
N ASP A 296 2.73 -40.08 -16.16
CA ASP A 296 2.23 -38.98 -16.99
C ASP A 296 2.12 -37.64 -16.23
N PHE A 297 2.11 -37.66 -14.90
CA PHE A 297 1.93 -36.50 -14.02
C PHE A 297 3.18 -36.21 -13.16
N ASP A 298 4.32 -36.79 -13.55
CA ASP A 298 5.61 -36.50 -12.93
C ASP A 298 5.96 -35.00 -13.04
N THR A 299 6.37 -34.41 -11.92
CA THR A 299 6.70 -32.98 -11.77
C THR A 299 8.18 -32.67 -11.89
N ARG A 300 9.04 -33.65 -12.22
CA ARG A 300 10.48 -33.43 -12.46
C ARG A 300 10.77 -32.31 -13.47
N ASP A 301 9.99 -32.23 -14.54
CA ASP A 301 10.11 -31.18 -15.57
C ASP A 301 9.36 -29.89 -15.21
N GLY A 302 8.88 -29.77 -13.98
CA GLY A 302 8.05 -28.67 -13.49
C GLY A 302 6.55 -28.90 -13.69
N ILE A 303 5.76 -27.87 -13.37
CA ILE A 303 4.30 -28.00 -13.28
C ILE A 303 3.63 -27.41 -14.51
N ARG A 304 3.01 -28.28 -15.31
CA ARG A 304 2.06 -27.90 -16.37
C ARG A 304 0.78 -27.28 -15.79
N VAL A 305 0.49 -26.03 -16.15
CA VAL A 305 -0.68 -25.27 -15.67
C VAL A 305 -1.58 -24.90 -16.84
N PHE A 306 -2.87 -25.22 -16.73
CA PHE A 306 -3.87 -24.77 -17.70
C PHE A 306 -4.71 -23.62 -17.13
N ALA A 307 -4.51 -22.41 -17.63
CA ALA A 307 -5.25 -21.23 -17.20
C ALA A 307 -6.38 -20.88 -18.16
N ILE A 308 -7.52 -20.43 -17.64
CA ILE A 308 -8.64 -19.90 -18.42
C ILE A 308 -8.90 -18.44 -18.00
N ALA A 309 -8.97 -17.56 -19.01
CA ALA A 309 -9.38 -16.18 -18.87
C ALA A 309 -10.65 -15.91 -19.69
N TYR A 310 -11.53 -15.09 -19.13
CA TYR A 310 -12.80 -14.72 -19.76
C TYR A 310 -13.16 -13.28 -19.40
N GLU A 311 -14.16 -12.73 -20.07
CA GLU A 311 -14.73 -11.42 -19.77
C GLU A 311 -16.24 -11.58 -19.55
N ASN A 312 -16.90 -10.69 -18.79
CA ASN A 312 -18.35 -10.81 -18.52
C ASN A 312 -19.26 -10.59 -19.75
N ASN A 313 -18.67 -10.43 -20.94
CA ASN A 313 -19.37 -10.25 -22.18
C ASN A 313 -19.55 -11.61 -22.89
N TRP A 314 -20.80 -12.06 -23.00
CA TRP A 314 -21.22 -13.26 -23.74
C TRP A 314 -20.85 -13.30 -25.24
N GLU A 315 -20.48 -12.18 -25.85
CA GLU A 315 -20.02 -12.13 -27.26
C GLU A 315 -18.51 -12.40 -27.39
N VAL A 316 -17.75 -12.15 -26.31
CA VAL A 316 -16.31 -12.32 -26.29
C VAL A 316 -15.99 -13.76 -25.89
N PRO A 317 -15.21 -14.49 -26.71
CA PRO A 317 -14.85 -15.86 -26.37
C PRO A 317 -13.88 -15.91 -25.19
N ALA A 318 -14.02 -16.90 -24.33
CA ALA A 318 -13.01 -17.22 -23.33
C ALA A 318 -11.81 -17.90 -23.99
N PHE A 319 -10.63 -17.73 -23.41
CA PHE A 319 -9.39 -18.34 -23.88
C PHE A 319 -8.72 -19.12 -22.75
N GLY A 320 -8.22 -20.30 -23.08
CA GLY A 320 -7.37 -21.12 -22.23
C GLY A 320 -5.95 -21.19 -22.77
N ALA A 321 -4.95 -21.17 -21.89
CA ALA A 321 -3.55 -21.36 -22.22
C ALA A 321 -2.97 -22.48 -21.35
N LEU A 322 -2.32 -23.45 -21.98
CA LEU A 322 -1.52 -24.46 -21.31
C LEU A 322 -0.06 -24.04 -21.34
N ILE A 323 0.51 -23.93 -20.14
CA ILE A 323 1.93 -23.65 -19.96
C ILE A 323 2.62 -24.93 -19.48
N ASP A 324 3.79 -25.22 -20.04
CA ASP A 324 4.63 -26.32 -19.60
C ASP A 324 5.37 -26.01 -18.29
N GLY A 325 6.09 -26.97 -17.70
CA GLY A 325 6.81 -26.74 -16.45
C GLY A 325 7.94 -25.71 -16.54
N SER A 326 8.31 -25.31 -17.75
CA SER A 326 9.34 -24.32 -18.04
C SER A 326 8.79 -22.88 -18.16
N GLY A 327 7.46 -22.71 -18.18
CA GLY A 327 6.81 -21.41 -18.30
C GLY A 327 6.53 -20.98 -19.75
N GLU A 328 6.71 -21.88 -20.72
CA GLU A 328 6.44 -21.66 -22.13
C GLU A 328 5.03 -22.13 -22.54
N VAL A 329 4.46 -21.47 -23.54
CA VAL A 329 3.09 -21.75 -23.99
C VAL A 329 3.13 -22.98 -24.91
N SER A 330 2.58 -24.09 -24.43
CA SER A 330 2.49 -25.33 -25.19
C SER A 330 1.34 -25.30 -26.19
N GLU A 331 0.13 -24.98 -25.72
CA GLU A 331 -1.07 -24.92 -26.56
C GLU A 331 -2.11 -23.97 -25.98
N TYR A 332 -3.05 -23.50 -26.80
CA TYR A 332 -4.15 -22.65 -26.37
C TYR A 332 -5.49 -23.19 -26.88
N LEU A 333 -6.56 -22.85 -26.15
CA LEU A 333 -7.92 -23.28 -26.43
C LEU A 333 -8.85 -22.07 -26.50
N ARG A 334 -9.76 -22.03 -27.47
CA ARG A 334 -10.79 -21.00 -27.58
C ARG A 334 -12.15 -21.58 -27.19
N LEU A 335 -12.85 -20.95 -26.26
CA LEU A 335 -14.14 -21.39 -25.70
C LEU A 335 -15.19 -20.26 -25.84
N PRO A 336 -15.88 -20.15 -26.99
CA PRO A 336 -16.80 -19.05 -27.27
C PRO A 336 -18.06 -18.99 -26.40
N HIS A 337 -18.45 -20.11 -25.81
CA HIS A 337 -19.74 -20.29 -25.14
C HIS A 337 -19.60 -20.68 -23.68
N LEU A 338 -18.42 -20.50 -23.08
CA LEU A 338 -18.14 -20.88 -21.70
C LEU A 338 -19.07 -20.18 -20.69
N LEU A 339 -19.54 -18.96 -20.98
CA LEU A 339 -20.45 -18.21 -20.10
C LEU A 339 -21.91 -18.66 -20.18
N LYS A 340 -22.27 -19.48 -21.17
CA LYS A 340 -23.64 -19.99 -21.30
C LYS A 340 -23.95 -21.00 -20.20
N ARG A 341 -25.21 -21.08 -19.80
CA ARG A 341 -25.65 -21.96 -18.71
C ARG A 341 -26.06 -23.33 -19.24
N LYS A 342 -25.64 -24.40 -18.54
CA LYS A 342 -26.11 -25.78 -18.80
C LYS A 342 -27.64 -25.92 -18.74
N ASN A 343 -28.27 -25.15 -17.86
CA ASN A 343 -29.72 -25.13 -17.64
C ASN A 343 -30.38 -23.89 -18.26
N ALA A 344 -29.81 -23.33 -19.34
CA ALA A 344 -30.44 -22.23 -20.06
C ALA A 344 -31.83 -22.65 -20.58
N TRP A 345 -32.79 -21.72 -20.59
CA TRP A 345 -34.15 -21.98 -21.11
C TRP A 345 -34.14 -22.33 -22.61
N LYS A 346 -33.20 -21.75 -23.36
CA LYS A 346 -33.05 -21.99 -24.80
C LYS A 346 -32.17 -23.22 -25.03
N GLU A 347 -32.71 -24.20 -25.74
CA GLU A 347 -32.03 -25.46 -26.09
C GLU A 347 -30.69 -25.22 -26.81
N ARG A 348 -30.67 -24.34 -27.81
CA ARG A 348 -29.44 -23.97 -28.55
C ARG A 348 -28.31 -23.46 -27.66
N GLU A 349 -28.60 -22.76 -26.57
CA GLU A 349 -27.55 -22.27 -25.66
C GLU A 349 -26.93 -23.41 -24.84
N ARG A 350 -27.74 -24.42 -24.48
CA ARG A 350 -27.30 -25.61 -23.76
C ARG A 350 -26.38 -26.45 -24.63
N GLU A 351 -26.78 -26.70 -25.88
CA GLU A 351 -25.98 -27.48 -26.85
C GLU A 351 -24.61 -26.85 -27.10
N LEU A 352 -24.56 -25.53 -27.26
CA LEU A 352 -23.31 -24.80 -27.51
C LEU A 352 -22.36 -24.84 -26.30
N LYS A 353 -22.90 -24.74 -25.08
CA LYS A 353 -22.11 -24.90 -23.85
C LYS A 353 -21.59 -26.33 -23.72
N GLU A 354 -22.41 -27.32 -24.04
CA GLU A 354 -22.01 -28.73 -23.99
C GLU A 354 -20.90 -29.04 -25.01
N LEU A 355 -20.92 -28.41 -26.17
CA LEU A 355 -19.85 -28.52 -27.17
C LEU A 355 -18.51 -28.00 -26.60
N ASP A 356 -18.51 -26.83 -25.97
CA ASP A 356 -17.32 -26.26 -25.33
C ASP A 356 -16.79 -27.16 -24.20
N LEU A 357 -17.68 -27.75 -23.39
CA LEU A 357 -17.29 -28.70 -22.34
C LEU A 357 -16.72 -29.99 -22.91
N LYS A 358 -17.23 -30.48 -24.04
CA LYS A 358 -16.65 -31.64 -24.76
C LYS A 358 -15.27 -31.32 -25.32
N LEU A 359 -15.06 -30.10 -25.82
CA LEU A 359 -13.74 -29.64 -26.26
C LEU A 359 -12.77 -29.57 -25.08
N LEU A 360 -13.20 -28.99 -23.96
CA LEU A 360 -12.41 -28.92 -22.74
C LEU A 360 -12.04 -30.31 -22.22
N ARG A 361 -13.00 -31.25 -22.16
CA ARG A 361 -12.77 -32.65 -21.78
C ARG A 361 -11.68 -33.31 -22.63
N LYS A 362 -11.76 -33.16 -23.97
CA LYS A 362 -10.75 -33.69 -24.90
C LYS A 362 -9.38 -33.04 -24.69
N PHE A 363 -9.35 -31.73 -24.42
CA PHE A 363 -8.11 -31.01 -24.18
C PHE A 363 -7.42 -31.49 -22.89
N ILE A 364 -8.17 -31.62 -21.78
CA ILE A 364 -7.63 -32.10 -20.50
C ILE A 364 -7.10 -33.54 -20.65
N LEU A 365 -7.84 -34.42 -21.32
CA LEU A 365 -7.42 -35.81 -21.55
C LEU A 365 -6.12 -35.90 -22.37
N ASN A 366 -5.99 -35.08 -23.41
CA ASN A 366 -4.81 -35.12 -24.29
C ASN A 366 -3.58 -34.47 -23.68
N LYS A 367 -3.76 -33.42 -22.87
CA LYS A 367 -2.67 -32.56 -22.39
C LYS A 367 -2.31 -32.74 -20.93
N LYS A 368 -3.17 -33.40 -20.15
CA LYS A 368 -2.92 -33.80 -18.75
C LYS A 368 -2.28 -32.67 -17.93
N PRO A 369 -2.95 -31.51 -17.77
CA PRO A 369 -2.44 -30.45 -16.90
C PRO A 369 -2.44 -30.93 -15.45
N HIS A 370 -1.47 -30.50 -14.65
CA HIS A 370 -1.44 -30.86 -13.22
C HIS A 370 -2.40 -30.01 -12.39
N VAL A 371 -2.66 -28.77 -12.84
CA VAL A 371 -3.60 -27.85 -12.19
C VAL A 371 -4.27 -26.98 -13.24
N ILE A 372 -5.56 -26.69 -12.99
CA ILE A 372 -6.36 -25.78 -13.82
C ILE A 372 -6.63 -24.52 -13.01
N CYS A 373 -6.39 -23.34 -13.57
CA CYS A 373 -6.74 -22.08 -12.91
C CYS A 373 -7.72 -21.23 -13.72
N LEU A 374 -8.60 -20.51 -13.03
CA LEU A 374 -9.56 -19.59 -13.62
C LEU A 374 -9.35 -18.18 -13.08
N GLY A 375 -9.33 -17.19 -13.98
CA GLY A 375 -9.29 -15.78 -13.61
C GLY A 375 -10.55 -15.31 -12.87
N ALA A 376 -10.37 -14.69 -11.72
CA ALA A 376 -11.44 -14.17 -10.86
C ALA A 376 -11.99 -12.82 -11.37
N VAL A 377 -12.89 -12.86 -12.36
CA VAL A 377 -13.50 -11.65 -12.95
C VAL A 377 -14.83 -11.28 -12.31
N SER A 378 -15.70 -12.27 -12.09
CA SER A 378 -17.06 -12.07 -11.60
C SER A 378 -17.64 -13.32 -10.97
N ARG A 379 -18.83 -13.18 -10.37
CA ARG A 379 -19.58 -14.30 -9.78
C ARG A 379 -19.78 -15.47 -10.75
N GLU A 380 -19.88 -15.20 -12.05
CA GLU A 380 -19.98 -16.22 -13.10
C GLU A 380 -18.82 -17.22 -13.06
N ALA A 381 -17.64 -16.83 -12.53
CA ALA A 381 -16.51 -17.71 -12.28
C ALA A 381 -16.88 -18.97 -11.50
N LEU A 382 -17.74 -18.85 -10.47
CA LEU A 382 -18.12 -19.98 -9.63
C LEU A 382 -18.87 -21.05 -10.43
N GLN A 383 -19.75 -20.62 -11.35
CA GLN A 383 -20.47 -21.54 -12.24
C GLN A 383 -19.51 -22.23 -13.21
N ILE A 384 -18.51 -21.50 -13.71
CA ILE A 384 -17.49 -22.06 -14.61
C ILE A 384 -16.62 -23.07 -13.85
N ILE A 385 -16.23 -22.77 -12.61
CA ILE A 385 -15.44 -23.70 -11.77
C ILE A 385 -16.23 -24.98 -11.51
N ASP A 386 -17.50 -24.89 -11.11
CA ASP A 386 -18.35 -26.06 -10.89
C ASP A 386 -18.49 -26.90 -12.18
N ASP A 387 -18.60 -26.23 -13.33
CA ASP A 387 -18.64 -26.89 -14.63
C ASP A 387 -17.34 -27.63 -14.98
N ILE A 388 -16.18 -27.03 -14.70
CA ILE A 388 -14.86 -27.63 -14.95
C ILE A 388 -14.62 -28.79 -13.98
N LYS A 389 -14.91 -28.60 -12.68
CA LYS A 389 -14.80 -29.65 -11.66
C LYS A 389 -15.65 -30.86 -12.00
N ALA A 390 -16.86 -30.65 -12.54
CA ALA A 390 -17.70 -31.75 -13.02
C ALA A 390 -17.07 -32.50 -14.21
N VAL A 391 -16.39 -31.80 -15.13
CA VAL A 391 -15.66 -32.44 -16.24
C VAL A 391 -14.44 -33.22 -15.74
N VAL A 392 -13.70 -32.68 -14.78
CA VAL A 392 -12.54 -33.37 -14.18
C VAL A 392 -12.98 -34.60 -13.39
N ALA A 393 -14.06 -34.52 -12.61
CA ALA A 393 -14.61 -35.66 -11.89
C ALA A 393 -15.07 -36.77 -12.86
N ASP A 394 -15.72 -36.41 -13.96
CA ASP A 394 -16.10 -37.36 -15.03
C ASP A 394 -14.88 -38.05 -15.67
N LEU A 395 -13.78 -37.32 -15.86
CA LEU A 395 -12.52 -37.88 -16.38
C LEU A 395 -11.83 -38.80 -15.35
N ALA A 396 -11.86 -38.43 -14.08
CA ALA A 396 -11.30 -39.25 -13.01
C ALA A 396 -12.06 -40.58 -12.86
N GLU A 397 -13.39 -40.56 -12.95
CA GLU A 397 -14.22 -41.77 -12.85
C GLU A 397 -14.14 -42.67 -14.09
N ASN A 398 -14.20 -42.11 -15.30
CA ASN A 398 -14.30 -42.91 -16.54
C ASN A 398 -12.94 -43.27 -17.15
N GLU A 399 -11.94 -42.40 -17.04
CA GLU A 399 -10.63 -42.54 -17.70
C GLU A 399 -9.51 -42.83 -16.68
N GLN A 400 -9.84 -43.02 -15.40
CA GLN A 400 -8.89 -43.31 -14.30
C GLN A 400 -7.78 -42.26 -14.14
N MET A 401 -8.07 -40.99 -14.45
CA MET A 401 -7.12 -39.89 -14.24
C MET A 401 -7.08 -39.45 -12.77
N PRO A 402 -5.94 -38.94 -12.28
CA PRO A 402 -5.89 -38.29 -10.98
C PRO A 402 -6.79 -37.05 -10.95
N VAL A 403 -7.31 -36.71 -9.75
CA VAL A 403 -8.28 -35.63 -9.57
C VAL A 403 -7.60 -34.26 -9.65
N ILE A 404 -7.56 -33.66 -10.85
CA ILE A 404 -6.92 -32.37 -11.08
C ILE A 404 -7.63 -31.23 -10.32
N ASN A 405 -6.88 -30.46 -9.53
CA ASN A 405 -7.43 -29.33 -8.80
C ASN A 405 -7.78 -28.15 -9.74
N VAL A 406 -8.89 -27.48 -9.42
CA VAL A 406 -9.38 -26.30 -10.15
C VAL A 406 -9.38 -25.10 -9.20
N GLU A 407 -8.44 -24.20 -9.42
CA GLU A 407 -8.15 -23.07 -8.53
C GLU A 407 -8.67 -21.74 -9.09
N LEU A 408 -9.22 -20.91 -8.21
CA LEU A 408 -9.59 -19.54 -8.54
C LEU A 408 -8.40 -18.62 -8.25
N VAL A 409 -7.94 -17.88 -9.26
CA VAL A 409 -6.78 -17.00 -9.15
C VAL A 409 -7.18 -15.56 -9.44
N ASP A 410 -6.68 -14.64 -8.61
CA ASP A 410 -6.88 -13.21 -8.83
C ASP A 410 -6.27 -12.75 -10.16
N ASN A 411 -7.01 -11.94 -10.91
CA ASN A 411 -6.67 -11.53 -12.26
C ASN A 411 -6.14 -10.09 -12.38
N ASP A 412 -5.99 -9.35 -11.28
CA ASP A 412 -5.55 -7.94 -11.33
C ASP A 412 -4.16 -7.81 -11.98
N LEU A 413 -3.22 -8.66 -11.58
CA LEU A 413 -1.88 -8.77 -12.19
C LEU A 413 -1.96 -9.05 -13.69
N ALA A 414 -2.70 -10.10 -14.07
CA ALA A 414 -2.84 -10.54 -15.44
C ALA A 414 -3.54 -9.49 -16.33
N THR A 415 -4.41 -8.66 -15.75
CA THR A 415 -5.10 -7.56 -16.42
C THR A 415 -4.16 -6.38 -16.69
N VAL A 416 -3.19 -6.13 -15.81
CA VAL A 416 -2.11 -5.17 -16.11
C VAL A 416 -1.19 -5.75 -17.19
N TYR A 417 -0.76 -7.01 -17.02
CA TYR A 417 0.14 -7.68 -17.96
C TYR A 417 -0.40 -7.76 -19.39
N MET A 418 -1.67 -8.12 -19.59
CA MET A 418 -2.25 -8.27 -20.94
C MET A 418 -2.18 -6.98 -21.79
N ASN A 419 -2.14 -5.82 -21.14
CA ASN A 419 -2.05 -4.49 -21.75
C ASN A 419 -0.62 -3.92 -21.74
N SER A 420 0.35 -4.67 -21.21
CA SER A 420 1.74 -4.25 -21.16
C SER A 420 2.41 -4.30 -22.53
N LYS A 421 3.37 -3.39 -22.76
CA LYS A 421 4.20 -3.45 -23.99
C LYS A 421 5.03 -4.73 -24.04
N LYS A 422 5.39 -5.27 -22.88
CA LYS A 422 6.10 -6.54 -22.77
C LYS A 422 5.27 -7.69 -23.31
N ALA A 423 4.02 -7.83 -22.88
CA ALA A 423 3.14 -8.88 -23.39
C ALA A 423 2.84 -8.73 -24.88
N GLU A 424 2.75 -7.49 -25.39
CA GLU A 424 2.64 -7.22 -26.84
C GLU A 424 3.88 -7.65 -27.63
N ASN A 425 5.07 -7.47 -27.06
CA ASN A 425 6.33 -7.87 -27.68
C ASN A 425 6.54 -9.39 -27.62
N ASP A 426 6.24 -10.00 -26.47
CA ASP A 426 6.40 -11.44 -26.23
C ASP A 426 5.36 -12.23 -27.03
N PHE A 427 4.12 -11.71 -27.17
CA PHE A 427 2.99 -12.41 -27.79
C PHE A 427 2.18 -11.51 -28.74
N ARG A 428 2.81 -11.03 -29.81
CA ARG A 428 2.21 -10.09 -30.77
C ARG A 428 0.91 -10.61 -31.40
N ASP A 429 0.89 -11.88 -31.79
CA ASP A 429 -0.25 -12.49 -32.51
C ASP A 429 -1.37 -12.97 -31.58
N TYR A 430 -1.15 -12.95 -30.27
CA TYR A 430 -2.13 -13.46 -29.30
C TYR A 430 -3.11 -12.38 -28.87
N PRO A 431 -4.42 -12.70 -28.78
CA PRO A 431 -5.42 -11.76 -28.30
C PRO A 431 -5.19 -11.44 -26.81
N PRO A 432 -5.66 -10.29 -26.32
CA PRO A 432 -5.41 -9.86 -24.94
C PRO A 432 -5.84 -10.89 -23.88
N LEU A 433 -7.02 -11.52 -24.01
CA LEU A 433 -7.48 -12.55 -23.07
C LEU A 433 -6.57 -13.79 -23.04
N LEU A 434 -5.93 -14.14 -24.17
CA LEU A 434 -4.97 -15.24 -24.18
C LEU A 434 -3.69 -14.85 -23.41
N ARG A 435 -3.23 -13.60 -23.55
CA ARG A 435 -2.11 -13.06 -22.75
C ARG A 435 -2.44 -13.02 -21.27
N GLN A 436 -3.70 -12.70 -20.92
CA GLN A 436 -4.19 -12.76 -19.54
C GLN A 436 -4.14 -14.20 -18.99
N ALA A 437 -4.60 -15.19 -19.76
CA ALA A 437 -4.52 -16.60 -19.37
C ALA A 437 -3.06 -17.04 -19.14
N ILE A 438 -2.14 -16.62 -20.00
CA ILE A 438 -0.71 -16.93 -19.84
C ILE A 438 -0.17 -16.39 -18.51
N SER A 439 -0.47 -15.14 -18.18
CA SER A 439 -0.05 -14.53 -16.91
C SER A 439 -0.65 -15.21 -15.69
N LEU A 440 -1.91 -15.65 -15.76
CA LEU A 440 -2.55 -16.42 -14.68
C LEU A 440 -1.86 -17.76 -14.41
N ALA A 441 -1.46 -18.48 -15.47
CA ALA A 441 -0.74 -19.73 -15.33
C ALA A 441 0.68 -19.50 -14.76
N ARG A 442 1.42 -18.51 -15.29
CA ARG A 442 2.76 -18.17 -14.78
C ARG A 442 2.76 -17.69 -13.34
N ARG A 443 1.72 -16.95 -12.92
CA ARG A 443 1.53 -16.54 -11.52
C ARG A 443 1.41 -17.73 -10.59
N LEU A 444 0.80 -18.83 -11.03
CA LEU A 444 0.66 -20.04 -10.22
C LEU A 444 1.96 -20.85 -10.16
N GLN A 445 2.76 -20.81 -11.24
CA GLN A 445 4.09 -21.42 -11.27
C GLN A 445 5.09 -20.68 -10.39
N ASP A 446 5.21 -19.36 -10.53
CA ASP A 446 6.00 -18.53 -9.63
C ASP A 446 5.45 -17.10 -9.57
N PRO A 447 4.75 -16.74 -8.48
CA PRO A 447 4.26 -15.38 -8.28
C PRO A 447 5.38 -14.34 -8.37
N LEU A 448 6.55 -14.62 -7.79
CA LEU A 448 7.66 -13.67 -7.70
C LEU A 448 8.19 -13.29 -9.08
N ALA A 449 8.44 -14.29 -9.93
CA ALA A 449 8.84 -14.09 -11.32
C ALA A 449 7.80 -13.28 -12.09
N GLU A 450 6.51 -13.61 -11.97
CA GLU A 450 5.46 -12.94 -12.73
C GLU A 450 5.25 -11.48 -12.29
N PHE A 451 5.25 -11.19 -10.98
CA PHE A 451 5.18 -9.80 -10.49
C PHE A 451 6.39 -8.96 -10.94
N SER A 452 7.59 -9.57 -11.04
CA SER A 452 8.79 -8.87 -11.49
C SER A 452 8.69 -8.38 -12.95
N GLN A 453 7.83 -9.00 -13.77
CA GLN A 453 7.64 -8.59 -15.17
C GLN A 453 6.97 -7.23 -15.31
N LEU A 454 6.27 -6.75 -14.27
CA LEU A 454 5.69 -5.40 -14.26
C LEU A 454 6.69 -4.33 -13.83
N CYS A 455 7.88 -4.71 -13.34
CA CYS A 455 8.95 -3.80 -12.97
C CYS A 455 9.74 -3.36 -14.21
N THR A 456 9.02 -2.72 -15.14
CA THR A 456 9.53 -2.17 -16.39
C THR A 456 9.84 -0.68 -16.25
N PRO A 457 10.62 -0.09 -17.18
CA PRO A 457 10.83 1.36 -17.22
C PRO A 457 9.55 2.19 -17.40
N ASP A 458 8.48 1.56 -17.92
CA ASP A 458 7.15 2.17 -18.05
C ASP A 458 6.36 2.18 -16.72
N GLU A 459 6.94 1.63 -15.64
CA GLU A 459 6.39 1.66 -14.29
C GLU A 459 4.97 1.06 -14.17
N GLU A 460 4.70 -0.02 -14.92
CA GLU A 460 3.39 -0.70 -14.96
C GLU A 460 3.00 -1.29 -13.60
N ILE A 461 3.98 -1.59 -12.74
CA ILE A 461 3.78 -2.07 -11.38
C ILE A 461 2.83 -1.19 -10.56
N PHE A 462 2.76 0.11 -10.83
CA PHE A 462 1.89 1.04 -10.10
C PHE A 462 0.44 1.08 -10.59
N CYS A 463 0.14 0.40 -11.70
CA CYS A 463 -1.25 0.16 -12.10
C CYS A 463 -1.94 -0.84 -11.15
N LEU A 464 -1.17 -1.60 -10.38
CA LEU A 464 -1.71 -2.41 -9.29
C LEU A 464 -2.15 -1.51 -8.14
N LYS A 465 -3.34 -1.80 -7.61
CA LYS A 465 -3.91 -1.08 -6.46
C LYS A 465 -3.41 -1.70 -5.17
N TYR A 466 -2.33 -1.17 -4.62
CA TYR A 466 -1.84 -1.55 -3.30
C TYR A 466 -2.68 -0.90 -2.20
N HIS A 467 -2.86 0.42 -2.33
CA HIS A 467 -3.52 1.25 -1.33
C HIS A 467 -4.34 2.36 -2.01
N PRO A 468 -5.51 2.76 -1.47
CA PRO A 468 -6.33 3.83 -2.07
C PRO A 468 -5.58 5.17 -2.25
N LEU A 469 -4.65 5.47 -1.35
CA LEU A 469 -3.88 6.73 -1.33
C LEU A 469 -2.47 6.62 -1.93
N GLN A 470 -2.15 5.53 -2.65
CA GLN A 470 -0.80 5.32 -3.18
C GLN A 470 -0.35 6.46 -4.13
N ASP A 471 -1.28 7.07 -4.86
CA ASP A 471 -1.00 8.17 -5.79
C ASP A 471 -0.73 9.52 -5.09
N ASN A 472 -0.92 9.58 -3.76
CA ASN A 472 -0.69 10.76 -2.94
C ASN A 472 0.65 10.73 -2.19
N VAL A 473 1.49 9.73 -2.50
CA VAL A 473 2.82 9.51 -1.92
C VAL A 473 3.90 9.88 -2.93
N PRO A 474 5.10 10.35 -2.48
CA PRO A 474 6.22 10.57 -3.38
C PRO A 474 6.59 9.30 -4.15
N ARG A 475 6.62 9.41 -5.49
CA ARG A 475 6.84 8.29 -6.40
C ARG A 475 8.16 7.57 -6.13
N ASP A 476 9.24 8.34 -6.00
CA ASP A 476 10.60 7.79 -5.82
C ASP A 476 10.72 6.96 -4.53
N GLU A 477 10.13 7.43 -3.43
CA GLU A 477 10.13 6.73 -2.15
C GLU A 477 9.34 5.41 -2.24
N LEU A 478 8.18 5.44 -2.91
CA LEU A 478 7.38 4.23 -3.14
C LEU A 478 8.12 3.24 -4.07
N THR A 479 8.74 3.70 -5.15
CA THR A 479 9.56 2.85 -6.04
C THR A 479 10.67 2.14 -5.28
N ASN A 480 11.41 2.88 -4.44
CA ASN A 480 12.50 2.32 -3.65
C ASN A 480 12.00 1.29 -2.65
N ALA A 481 10.88 1.57 -1.97
CA ALA A 481 10.29 0.67 -0.99
C ALA A 481 9.73 -0.61 -1.63
N LEU A 482 9.07 -0.52 -2.78
CA LEU A 482 8.60 -1.71 -3.52
C LEU A 482 9.79 -2.53 -4.07
N SER A 483 10.81 -1.85 -4.59
CA SER A 483 12.04 -2.51 -5.08
C SER A 483 12.76 -3.25 -3.95
N LEU A 484 12.80 -2.68 -2.74
CA LEU A 484 13.37 -3.33 -1.58
C LEU A 484 12.66 -4.64 -1.24
N GLU A 485 11.32 -4.69 -1.33
CA GLU A 485 10.56 -5.93 -1.12
C GLU A 485 10.89 -7.00 -2.17
N PHE A 486 11.05 -6.61 -3.44
CA PHE A 486 11.54 -7.54 -4.47
C PHE A 486 12.95 -8.04 -4.16
N VAL A 487 13.87 -7.14 -3.78
CA VAL A 487 15.24 -7.54 -3.39
C VAL A 487 15.20 -8.54 -2.24
N ILE A 488 14.44 -8.28 -1.17
CA ILE A 488 14.34 -9.21 -0.03
C ILE A 488 13.88 -10.60 -0.51
N ARG A 489 12.79 -10.65 -1.28
CA ARG A 489 12.18 -11.93 -1.72
C ARG A 489 13.04 -12.67 -2.74
N THR A 490 13.60 -11.97 -3.72
CA THR A 490 14.46 -12.57 -4.75
C THR A 490 15.73 -13.16 -4.17
N ASN A 491 16.35 -12.49 -3.21
CA ASN A 491 17.57 -13.01 -2.56
C ASN A 491 17.26 -14.09 -1.53
N GLU A 492 16.07 -14.08 -0.91
CA GLU A 492 15.62 -15.19 -0.07
C GLU A 492 15.40 -16.47 -0.87
N VAL A 493 14.85 -16.39 -2.09
CA VAL A 493 14.62 -17.58 -2.94
C VAL A 493 15.90 -18.02 -3.65
N GLY A 494 16.65 -17.07 -4.20
CA GLY A 494 17.76 -17.31 -5.13
C GLY A 494 17.29 -17.33 -6.59
N VAL A 495 18.20 -17.01 -7.52
CA VAL A 495 17.90 -16.94 -8.96
C VAL A 495 18.85 -17.83 -9.73
N ASP A 496 18.29 -18.72 -10.54
CA ASP A 496 19.05 -19.52 -11.48
C ASP A 496 19.25 -18.76 -12.80
N ILE A 497 20.50 -18.39 -13.09
CA ILE A 497 20.84 -17.59 -14.27
C ILE A 497 20.71 -18.41 -15.56
N ASN A 498 20.97 -19.73 -15.53
CA ASN A 498 20.83 -20.60 -16.70
C ASN A 498 19.35 -20.75 -17.08
N LEU A 499 18.47 -20.90 -16.09
CA LEU A 499 17.02 -20.89 -16.32
C LEU A 499 16.55 -19.54 -16.86
N VAL A 500 17.07 -18.42 -16.33
CA VAL A 500 16.73 -17.08 -16.85
C VAL A 500 17.15 -16.88 -18.31
N ILE A 501 18.29 -17.42 -18.72
CA ILE A 501 18.75 -17.34 -20.11
C ILE A 501 17.81 -18.11 -21.03
N THR A 502 17.42 -19.31 -20.60
CA THR A 502 16.54 -20.22 -21.33
C THR A 502 15.10 -19.69 -21.38
N HIS A 503 14.63 -19.07 -20.29
CA HIS A 503 13.27 -18.58 -20.12
C HIS A 503 13.24 -17.05 -19.97
N PRO A 504 13.07 -16.29 -21.06
CA PRO A 504 13.16 -14.83 -21.03
C PRO A 504 12.16 -14.13 -20.10
N HIS A 505 11.05 -14.79 -19.75
CA HIS A 505 9.99 -14.23 -18.92
C HIS A 505 10.41 -14.05 -17.45
N THR A 506 11.44 -14.78 -16.96
CA THR A 506 11.97 -14.63 -15.59
C THR A 506 13.13 -13.63 -15.48
N SER A 507 13.59 -13.06 -16.61
CA SER A 507 14.79 -12.20 -16.66
C SER A 507 14.75 -10.93 -15.83
N PHE A 508 13.55 -10.42 -15.52
CA PHE A 508 13.38 -9.25 -14.68
C PHE A 508 13.75 -9.48 -13.21
N LEU A 509 13.85 -10.74 -12.76
CA LEU A 509 14.33 -11.06 -11.40
C LEU A 509 15.80 -10.68 -11.19
N VAL A 510 16.62 -10.76 -12.24
CA VAL A 510 18.07 -10.54 -12.14
C VAL A 510 18.41 -9.13 -11.66
N GLN A 511 17.54 -8.14 -11.93
CA GLN A 511 17.77 -6.77 -11.46
C GLN A 511 17.64 -6.61 -9.94
N PHE A 512 17.01 -7.57 -9.26
CA PHE A 512 16.75 -7.55 -7.81
C PHE A 512 17.73 -8.39 -7.01
N ILE A 513 18.70 -9.05 -7.67
CA ILE A 513 19.80 -9.74 -6.99
C ILE A 513 20.70 -8.70 -6.31
N CYS A 514 21.09 -8.94 -5.07
CA CYS A 514 21.97 -8.05 -4.31
C CYS A 514 23.26 -7.74 -5.10
N GLY A 515 23.62 -6.46 -5.18
CA GLY A 515 24.78 -6.00 -5.95
C GLY A 515 24.54 -5.88 -7.46
N LEU A 516 23.45 -6.45 -7.98
CA LEU A 516 22.97 -6.20 -9.32
C LEU A 516 21.91 -5.08 -9.31
N GLY A 517 21.71 -4.51 -10.48
CA GLY A 517 20.65 -3.55 -10.77
C GLY A 517 20.23 -3.71 -12.22
N PRO A 518 19.29 -2.91 -12.74
CA PRO A 518 18.74 -3.10 -14.09
C PRO A 518 19.82 -3.09 -15.18
N ARG A 519 20.84 -2.23 -15.03
CA ARG A 519 21.95 -2.13 -15.98
C ARG A 519 22.89 -3.35 -15.91
N MET A 520 23.31 -3.73 -14.71
CA MET A 520 24.27 -4.82 -14.51
C MET A 520 23.63 -6.18 -14.78
N GLY A 521 22.37 -6.38 -14.37
CA GLY A 521 21.62 -7.60 -14.67
C GLY A 521 21.42 -7.80 -16.17
N TYR A 522 21.05 -6.74 -16.90
CA TYR A 522 20.96 -6.81 -18.36
C TYR A 522 22.32 -7.11 -19.01
N ALA A 523 23.40 -6.48 -18.54
CA ALA A 523 24.75 -6.72 -19.06
C ALA A 523 25.19 -8.18 -18.84
N LEU A 524 24.94 -8.74 -17.65
CA LEU A 524 25.22 -10.15 -17.32
C LEU A 524 24.52 -11.09 -18.30
N LEU A 525 23.20 -10.95 -18.45
CA LEU A 525 22.41 -11.80 -19.34
C LEU A 525 22.84 -11.65 -20.80
N LYS A 526 23.22 -10.44 -21.21
CA LYS A 526 23.71 -10.18 -22.57
C LYS A 526 25.04 -10.89 -22.83
N ILE A 527 25.99 -10.84 -21.90
CA ILE A 527 27.30 -11.49 -22.05
C ILE A 527 27.11 -13.01 -22.21
N LEU A 528 26.35 -13.64 -21.32
CA LEU A 528 26.11 -15.09 -21.34
C LEU A 528 25.36 -15.54 -22.60
N LYS A 529 24.37 -14.74 -23.06
CA LYS A 529 23.67 -15.01 -24.33
C LYS A 529 24.58 -14.89 -25.55
N GLN A 530 25.53 -13.96 -25.55
CA GLN A 530 26.46 -13.75 -26.66
C GLN A 530 27.57 -14.80 -26.71
N SER A 531 28.05 -15.27 -25.55
CA SER A 531 29.07 -16.31 -25.48
C SER A 531 28.50 -17.71 -25.74
N HIS A 532 27.17 -17.89 -25.71
CA HIS A 532 26.50 -19.19 -25.76
C HIS A 532 27.02 -20.18 -24.70
N GLN A 533 27.56 -19.67 -23.59
CA GLN A 533 28.07 -20.46 -22.48
C GLN A 533 27.03 -20.53 -21.36
N ARG A 534 26.86 -21.73 -20.81
CA ARG A 534 26.14 -21.92 -19.55
C ARG A 534 27.09 -21.56 -18.39
N LEU A 535 26.50 -21.04 -17.32
CA LEU A 535 27.24 -20.78 -16.08
C LEU A 535 27.38 -22.09 -15.32
N GLU A 536 28.60 -22.63 -15.26
CA GLU A 536 28.92 -23.91 -14.61
C GLU A 536 29.43 -23.72 -13.17
N SER A 537 30.10 -22.60 -12.90
CA SER A 537 30.57 -22.25 -11.55
C SER A 537 30.45 -20.75 -11.29
N ARG A 538 30.23 -20.38 -10.02
CA ARG A 538 30.20 -18.97 -9.58
C ARG A 538 31.51 -18.24 -9.90
N SER A 539 32.64 -18.93 -9.94
CA SER A 539 33.94 -18.32 -10.33
C SER A 539 33.92 -17.73 -11.74
N GLN A 540 33.09 -18.26 -12.64
CA GLN A 540 32.91 -17.74 -14.00
C GLN A 540 32.25 -16.36 -14.03
N LEU A 541 31.55 -15.94 -12.96
CA LEU A 541 31.04 -14.57 -12.85
C LEU A 541 32.18 -13.54 -12.85
N VAL A 542 33.32 -13.88 -12.25
CA VAL A 542 34.50 -13.03 -12.25
C VAL A 542 35.28 -13.18 -13.55
N THR A 543 35.57 -14.41 -13.98
CA THR A 543 36.48 -14.67 -15.11
C THR A 543 35.85 -14.44 -16.47
N VAL A 544 34.56 -14.76 -16.66
CA VAL A 544 33.84 -14.65 -17.94
C VAL A 544 32.98 -13.39 -17.98
N CYS A 545 32.22 -13.12 -16.92
CA CYS A 545 31.30 -11.98 -16.87
C CYS A 545 31.98 -10.67 -16.44
N ASN A 546 33.28 -10.69 -16.15
CA ASN A 546 34.08 -9.54 -15.71
C ASN A 546 33.46 -8.77 -14.54
N MET A 547 32.83 -9.48 -13.60
CA MET A 547 32.28 -8.84 -12.40
C MET A 547 33.39 -8.37 -11.47
N GLY A 548 33.25 -7.15 -10.96
CA GLY A 548 34.16 -6.63 -9.94
C GLY A 548 34.01 -7.37 -8.60
N PRO A 549 35.06 -7.40 -7.76
CA PRO A 549 35.09 -8.22 -6.54
C PRO A 549 33.97 -7.87 -5.55
N LYS A 550 33.64 -6.57 -5.40
CA LYS A 550 32.54 -6.14 -4.53
C LYS A 550 31.16 -6.60 -5.02
N VAL A 551 30.96 -6.61 -6.34
CA VAL A 551 29.69 -7.08 -6.93
C VAL A 551 29.56 -8.58 -6.74
N PHE A 552 30.64 -9.32 -7.00
CA PHE A 552 30.71 -10.76 -6.79
C PHE A 552 30.38 -11.15 -5.34
N ILE A 553 31.01 -10.53 -4.35
CA ILE A 553 30.73 -10.78 -2.92
C ILE A 553 29.26 -10.51 -2.58
N ASN A 554 28.64 -9.50 -3.18
CA ASN A 554 27.25 -9.19 -2.90
C ASN A 554 26.25 -10.14 -3.59
N CYS A 555 26.58 -10.72 -4.74
CA CYS A 555 25.63 -11.49 -5.54
C CYS A 555 25.83 -13.02 -5.49
N ALA A 556 27.04 -13.50 -5.18
CA ALA A 556 27.41 -14.90 -5.40
C ALA A 556 26.50 -15.89 -4.66
N GLY A 557 26.16 -15.64 -3.39
CA GLY A 557 25.30 -16.54 -2.61
C GLY A 557 23.83 -16.60 -3.07
N PHE A 558 23.40 -15.64 -3.89
CA PHE A 558 22.02 -15.54 -4.37
C PHE A 558 21.84 -16.07 -5.80
N ILE A 559 22.95 -16.31 -6.51
CA ILE A 559 22.94 -16.93 -7.83
C ILE A 559 22.99 -18.45 -7.64
N LYS A 560 21.89 -19.10 -8.02
CA LYS A 560 21.75 -20.55 -8.04
C LYS A 560 22.37 -21.11 -9.31
N ILE A 561 23.09 -22.21 -9.18
CA ILE A 561 23.54 -23.04 -10.30
C ILE A 561 23.10 -24.46 -9.99
N ASP A 562 22.30 -25.06 -10.88
CA ASP A 562 21.93 -26.46 -10.73
C ASP A 562 23.09 -27.40 -11.10
N THR A 563 23.90 -27.74 -10.10
CA THR A 563 25.08 -28.61 -10.25
C THR A 563 24.73 -30.04 -10.66
N THR A 564 23.52 -30.53 -10.34
CA THR A 564 23.09 -31.91 -10.67
C THR A 564 22.97 -32.12 -12.17
N SER A 565 22.58 -31.08 -12.90
CA SER A 565 22.46 -31.12 -14.36
C SER A 565 23.82 -31.24 -15.08
N PHE A 566 24.94 -30.93 -14.39
CA PHE A 566 26.29 -30.91 -14.96
C PHE A 566 27.17 -32.11 -14.59
N GLU A 567 26.77 -32.92 -13.61
CA GLU A 567 27.52 -34.12 -13.15
C GLU A 567 27.81 -35.10 -14.29
N ASN A 568 26.99 -35.12 -15.35
CA ASN A 568 27.12 -36.03 -16.49
C ASN A 568 27.61 -35.37 -17.80
N SER A 569 27.77 -34.04 -17.85
CA SER A 569 27.99 -33.32 -19.13
C SER A 569 29.42 -32.84 -19.35
N THR A 570 30.22 -32.65 -18.29
CA THR A 570 31.49 -31.93 -18.38
C THR A 570 32.59 -32.62 -17.58
N ASN A 571 33.78 -32.81 -18.16
CA ASN A 571 34.99 -33.28 -17.44
C ASN A 571 35.59 -32.23 -16.47
N ALA A 572 34.82 -31.19 -16.12
CA ALA A 572 35.26 -30.09 -15.27
C ALA A 572 34.84 -30.34 -13.83
N TYR A 573 35.68 -29.94 -12.87
CA TYR A 573 35.34 -29.99 -11.44
C TYR A 573 34.11 -29.11 -11.17
N VAL A 574 32.99 -29.73 -10.76
CA VAL A 574 31.76 -29.05 -10.38
C VAL A 574 31.78 -28.85 -8.86
N GLU A 575 31.75 -27.59 -8.41
CA GLU A 575 31.67 -27.28 -6.99
C GLU A 575 30.22 -27.47 -6.51
N VAL A 576 29.97 -28.53 -5.74
CA VAL A 576 28.61 -28.92 -5.33
C VAL A 576 27.92 -27.83 -4.48
N LEU A 577 28.72 -27.03 -3.75
CA LEU A 577 28.24 -25.89 -2.96
C LEU A 577 27.66 -24.74 -3.79
N ASP A 578 27.98 -24.64 -5.09
CA ASP A 578 27.37 -23.63 -5.99
C ASP A 578 25.85 -23.90 -6.16
N GLY A 579 25.41 -25.13 -5.88
CA GLY A 579 24.01 -25.52 -5.78
C GLY A 579 23.37 -25.28 -4.40
N SER A 580 23.98 -24.46 -3.54
CA SER A 580 23.47 -24.09 -2.21
C SER A 580 23.56 -22.58 -1.95
N ARG A 581 22.90 -22.06 -0.90
CA ARG A 581 23.05 -20.65 -0.49
C ARG A 581 24.36 -20.35 0.23
N VAL A 582 25.20 -21.34 0.49
CA VAL A 582 26.52 -21.12 1.10
C VAL A 582 27.30 -20.16 0.21
N HIS A 583 27.83 -19.10 0.79
CA HIS A 583 28.63 -18.13 0.06
C HIS A 583 30.05 -18.68 -0.21
N PRO A 584 30.70 -18.38 -1.36
CA PRO A 584 32.05 -18.85 -1.65
C PRO A 584 33.10 -18.57 -0.56
N GLU A 585 32.92 -17.51 0.23
CA GLU A 585 33.79 -17.19 1.39
C GLU A 585 33.75 -18.23 2.50
N ALA A 586 32.68 -19.02 2.57
CA ALA A 586 32.41 -20.00 3.62
C ALA A 586 32.55 -21.46 3.14
N TYR A 587 33.00 -21.68 1.89
CA TYR A 587 33.16 -23.03 1.34
C TYR A 587 34.15 -23.87 2.14
N GLU A 588 35.24 -23.26 2.60
CA GLU A 588 36.23 -23.94 3.45
C GLU A 588 35.62 -24.38 4.79
N TRP A 589 34.67 -23.63 5.35
CA TRP A 589 34.00 -24.00 6.59
C TRP A 589 33.02 -25.14 6.37
N ALA A 590 32.24 -25.12 5.28
CA ALA A 590 31.35 -26.22 4.91
C ALA A 590 32.13 -27.53 4.71
N ARG A 591 33.30 -27.45 4.05
CA ARG A 591 34.20 -28.60 3.88
C ARG A 591 34.74 -29.14 5.21
N LYS A 592 35.20 -28.26 6.11
CA LYS A 592 35.67 -28.67 7.45
C LYS A 592 34.55 -29.30 8.28
N MET A 593 33.37 -28.68 8.29
CA MET A 593 32.18 -29.24 8.95
C MET A 593 31.87 -30.65 8.44
N ALA A 594 32.07 -30.90 7.14
CA ALA A 594 31.82 -32.20 6.57
C ALA A 594 32.85 -33.27 6.98
N VAL A 595 34.13 -32.91 7.02
CA VAL A 595 35.19 -33.80 7.49
C VAL A 595 34.98 -34.15 8.98
N ASP A 596 34.69 -33.14 9.81
CA ASP A 596 34.50 -33.33 11.26
C ASP A 596 33.28 -34.19 11.58
N ALA A 597 32.17 -34.01 10.85
CA ALA A 597 30.95 -34.79 11.06
C ALA A 597 31.05 -36.25 10.59
N LEU A 598 32.03 -36.58 9.75
CA LEU A 598 32.29 -37.95 9.31
C LEU A 598 33.27 -38.71 10.22
N GLU A 599 33.84 -38.03 11.23
CA GLU A 599 34.80 -38.59 12.19
C GLU A 599 35.91 -39.41 11.50
N TYR A 600 36.43 -38.92 10.37
CA TYR A 600 37.55 -39.62 9.72
C TYR A 600 38.72 -39.71 10.69
N ASP A 601 39.17 -40.94 10.99
CA ASP A 601 40.32 -41.17 11.86
C ASP A 601 41.55 -40.44 11.27
N ASP A 602 42.23 -39.64 12.12
CA ASP A 602 43.48 -38.89 11.84
C ASP A 602 44.64 -39.74 11.24
N VAL A 603 44.43 -41.06 11.11
CA VAL A 603 45.37 -42.05 10.59
C VAL A 603 45.26 -42.20 9.06
N THR A 604 44.19 -41.71 8.44
CA THR A 604 44.03 -41.68 6.98
C THR A 604 44.57 -40.36 6.41
N GLU A 605 45.85 -40.36 6.00
CA GLU A 605 46.60 -39.14 5.62
C GLU A 605 46.09 -38.38 4.36
N ASP A 606 45.01 -38.81 3.69
CA ASP A 606 44.53 -38.20 2.44
C ASP A 606 42.99 -38.19 2.31
N VAL A 607 42.26 -37.61 3.28
CA VAL A 607 40.81 -37.38 3.09
C VAL A 607 40.59 -36.17 2.19
N ASN A 608 39.97 -36.38 1.03
CA ASN A 608 39.59 -35.29 0.14
C ASN A 608 38.34 -34.57 0.71
N PRO A 609 38.42 -33.28 1.10
CA PRO A 609 37.30 -32.56 1.69
C PRO A 609 36.11 -32.39 0.73
N ALA A 610 36.30 -32.55 -0.57
CA ALA A 610 35.21 -32.56 -1.55
C ALA A 610 34.41 -33.88 -1.49
N GLU A 611 35.09 -35.02 -1.31
CA GLU A 611 34.47 -36.34 -1.20
C GLU A 611 33.67 -36.46 0.11
N ALA A 612 34.22 -35.94 1.21
CA ALA A 612 33.52 -35.82 2.48
C ALA A 612 32.21 -35.04 2.34
N LEU A 613 32.21 -33.97 1.54
CA LEU A 613 31.01 -33.16 1.30
C LEU A 613 29.95 -33.94 0.51
N GLU A 614 30.35 -34.68 -0.52
CA GLU A 614 29.45 -35.53 -1.30
C GLU A 614 28.81 -36.61 -0.42
N GLU A 615 29.59 -37.28 0.45
CA GLU A 615 29.07 -38.28 1.39
C GLU A 615 28.04 -37.70 2.36
N ILE A 616 28.26 -36.47 2.84
CA ILE A 616 27.29 -35.76 3.70
C ILE A 616 26.02 -35.38 2.94
N LEU A 617 26.12 -34.99 1.67
CA LEU A 617 24.94 -34.67 0.88
C LEU A 617 24.08 -35.91 0.63
N GLU A 618 24.69 -37.11 0.55
CA GLU A 618 23.96 -38.38 0.52
C GLU A 618 23.35 -38.73 1.89
N ASN A 619 24.07 -38.44 2.98
CA ASN A 619 23.66 -38.78 4.36
C ASN A 619 23.67 -37.56 5.30
N PRO A 620 22.71 -36.63 5.15
CA PRO A 620 22.70 -35.35 5.89
C PRO A 620 22.47 -35.52 7.40
N ASP A 621 21.94 -36.66 7.84
CA ASP A 621 21.66 -36.92 9.26
C ASP A 621 22.91 -36.85 10.15
N LYS A 622 24.10 -37.16 9.61
CA LYS A 622 25.37 -37.12 10.36
C LYS A 622 25.72 -35.70 10.86
N LEU A 623 25.23 -34.65 10.20
CA LEU A 623 25.44 -33.26 10.61
C LEU A 623 24.68 -32.87 11.89
N LYS A 624 23.72 -33.68 12.35
CA LYS A 624 22.92 -33.37 13.54
C LYS A 624 23.72 -33.53 14.84
N ASP A 625 24.70 -34.43 14.82
CA ASP A 625 25.50 -34.77 16.00
C ASP A 625 26.65 -33.77 16.23
N LEU A 626 26.92 -32.88 15.27
CA LEU A 626 27.96 -31.86 15.36
C LEU A 626 27.53 -30.69 16.27
N ASP A 627 28.35 -30.38 17.29
CA ASP A 627 28.18 -29.21 18.16
C ASP A 627 28.72 -27.94 17.47
N LEU A 628 27.81 -27.22 16.82
CA LEU A 628 28.13 -25.99 16.09
C LEU A 628 28.55 -24.82 17.01
N ASP A 629 28.09 -24.80 18.26
CA ASP A 629 28.42 -23.72 19.19
C ASP A 629 29.87 -23.85 19.66
N ALA A 630 30.31 -25.08 19.94
CA ALA A 630 31.72 -25.38 20.22
C ALA A 630 32.63 -25.04 19.02
N PHE A 631 32.21 -25.42 17.81
CA PHE A 631 32.95 -25.11 16.57
C PHE A 631 33.04 -23.59 16.32
N ALA A 632 31.96 -22.85 16.58
CA ALA A 632 31.94 -21.38 16.46
C ALA A 632 32.91 -20.70 17.43
N VAL A 633 33.01 -21.18 18.67
CA VAL A 633 33.95 -20.66 19.67
C VAL A 633 35.40 -20.89 19.22
N GLU A 634 35.69 -22.03 18.59
CA GLU A 634 37.03 -22.31 18.08
C GLU A 634 37.41 -21.42 16.88
N LEU A 635 36.47 -21.16 15.97
CA LEU A 635 36.66 -20.18 14.89
C LEU A 635 36.86 -18.75 15.42
N GLU A 636 36.16 -18.38 16.50
CA GLU A 636 36.33 -17.07 17.14
C GLU A 636 37.73 -16.94 17.76
N ARG A 637 38.23 -17.99 18.41
CA ARG A 637 39.61 -18.04 18.95
C ARG A 637 40.67 -17.91 17.86
N GLN A 638 40.41 -18.44 16.67
CA GLN A 638 41.29 -18.32 15.50
C GLN A 638 41.22 -16.93 14.84
N GLY A 639 40.34 -16.04 15.29
CA GLY A 639 40.24 -14.67 14.82
C GLY A 639 39.26 -14.43 13.67
N TYR A 640 38.41 -15.39 13.32
CA TYR A 640 37.39 -15.26 12.26
C TYR A 640 36.09 -14.57 12.72
N GLY A 641 36.00 -14.24 14.01
CA GLY A 641 34.81 -13.66 14.64
C GLY A 641 33.71 -14.68 14.91
N ASN A 642 32.57 -14.20 15.42
CA ASN A 642 31.44 -15.06 15.75
C ASN A 642 30.69 -15.48 14.46
N LYS A 643 30.75 -16.77 14.12
CA LYS A 643 30.15 -17.37 12.92
C LYS A 643 29.05 -18.40 13.23
N SER A 644 28.49 -18.39 14.45
CA SER A 644 27.48 -19.38 14.86
C SER A 644 26.31 -19.47 13.88
N ILE A 645 25.68 -18.34 13.54
CA ILE A 645 24.54 -18.28 12.61
C ILE A 645 24.92 -18.85 11.24
N THR A 646 26.09 -18.47 10.71
CA THR A 646 26.57 -18.96 9.42
C THR A 646 26.72 -20.48 9.39
N LEU A 647 27.18 -21.10 10.48
CA LEU A 647 27.29 -22.56 10.57
C LEU A 647 25.93 -23.24 10.62
N TYR A 648 24.96 -22.66 11.33
CA TYR A 648 23.57 -23.14 11.33
C TYR A 648 22.95 -23.07 9.93
N ASP A 649 23.20 -21.97 9.20
CA ASP A 649 22.73 -21.80 7.83
C ASP A 649 23.40 -22.79 6.86
N ILE A 650 24.72 -23.01 7.00
CA ILE A 650 25.44 -24.03 6.23
C ILE A 650 24.82 -25.42 6.49
N ARG A 651 24.60 -25.80 7.76
CA ARG A 651 23.97 -27.08 8.09
C ARG A 651 22.58 -27.20 7.47
N ALA A 652 21.78 -26.13 7.50
CA ALA A 652 20.45 -26.13 6.91
C ALA A 652 20.50 -26.33 5.38
N GLU A 653 21.45 -25.68 4.70
CA GLU A 653 21.66 -25.81 3.26
C GLU A 653 22.22 -27.18 2.84
N LEU A 654 23.11 -27.77 3.63
CA LEU A 654 23.61 -29.13 3.40
C LEU A 654 22.52 -30.18 3.57
N ASN A 655 21.57 -29.97 4.50
CA ASN A 655 20.40 -30.84 4.63
C ASN A 655 19.43 -30.71 3.45
N HIS A 656 19.12 -29.47 3.04
CA HIS A 656 18.19 -29.19 1.95
C HIS A 656 18.66 -27.99 1.13
N ARG A 657 19.36 -28.28 0.02
CA ARG A 657 19.89 -27.28 -0.91
C ARG A 657 18.80 -26.36 -1.45
N TYR A 658 18.97 -25.03 -1.29
CA TYR A 658 18.05 -24.02 -1.83
C TYR A 658 16.57 -24.28 -1.51
N LYS A 659 16.27 -24.78 -0.30
CA LYS A 659 14.89 -24.99 0.13
C LYS A 659 14.10 -23.68 0.02
N ASP A 660 12.95 -23.73 -0.65
CA ASP A 660 12.05 -22.58 -0.69
C ASP A 660 11.42 -22.37 0.69
N LEU A 661 11.66 -21.19 1.27
CA LEU A 661 11.17 -20.81 2.60
C LEU A 661 9.83 -20.05 2.53
N ARG A 662 9.31 -19.80 1.32
CA ARG A 662 8.03 -19.15 1.09
C ARG A 662 6.88 -19.99 1.63
N THR A 663 5.76 -19.31 1.91
CA THR A 663 4.54 -20.01 2.35
C THR A 663 3.95 -20.78 1.18
N PRO A 664 3.60 -22.07 1.36
CA PRO A 664 2.99 -22.85 0.28
C PRO A 664 1.68 -22.20 -0.19
N PHE A 665 1.36 -22.40 -1.46
CA PHE A 665 0.11 -21.91 -2.03
C PHE A 665 -1.09 -22.49 -1.26
N ARG A 666 -2.11 -21.66 -1.04
CA ARG A 666 -3.40 -22.10 -0.52
C ARG A 666 -4.54 -21.56 -1.39
N PRO A 667 -5.64 -22.31 -1.53
CA PRO A 667 -6.83 -21.79 -2.18
C PRO A 667 -7.37 -20.56 -1.44
N PRO A 668 -8.06 -19.65 -2.15
CA PRO A 668 -8.63 -18.45 -1.53
C PRO A 668 -9.75 -18.81 -0.56
N ASN A 669 -9.79 -18.11 0.58
CA ASN A 669 -10.87 -18.25 1.55
C ASN A 669 -12.17 -17.66 1.00
N ALA A 670 -13.32 -17.92 1.66
CA ALA A 670 -14.62 -17.37 1.23
C ALA A 670 -14.61 -15.83 1.14
N GLU A 671 -13.98 -15.14 2.09
CA GLU A 671 -13.84 -13.67 2.09
C GLU A 671 -12.94 -13.18 0.94
N GLU A 672 -11.81 -13.85 0.70
CA GLU A 672 -10.91 -13.52 -0.40
C GLU A 672 -11.58 -13.75 -1.75
N THR A 673 -12.31 -14.86 -1.88
CA THR A 673 -13.13 -15.18 -3.04
C THR A 673 -14.19 -14.11 -3.27
N PHE A 674 -14.86 -13.66 -2.20
CA PHE A 674 -15.82 -12.56 -2.29
C PHE A 674 -15.16 -11.27 -2.79
N ASN A 675 -14.02 -10.88 -2.23
CA ASN A 675 -13.29 -9.67 -2.61
C ASN A 675 -12.76 -9.75 -4.04
N MET A 676 -12.23 -10.90 -4.47
CA MET A 676 -11.73 -11.11 -5.82
C MET A 676 -12.84 -11.03 -6.87
N LEU A 677 -14.00 -11.64 -6.60
CA LEU A 677 -15.12 -11.69 -7.57
C LEU A 677 -15.96 -10.43 -7.62
N THR A 678 -16.06 -9.69 -6.51
CA THR A 678 -16.81 -8.42 -6.45
C THR A 678 -15.93 -7.20 -6.69
N LYS A 679 -14.60 -7.35 -6.57
CA LYS A 679 -13.61 -6.27 -6.60
C LYS A 679 -13.83 -5.21 -5.52
N GLU A 680 -14.52 -5.59 -4.45
CA GLU A 680 -14.75 -4.78 -3.25
C GLU A 680 -13.81 -5.22 -2.12
N THR A 681 -13.58 -4.31 -1.19
CA THR A 681 -12.79 -4.53 0.03
C THR A 681 -13.67 -4.34 1.27
N PRO A 682 -13.27 -4.85 2.44
CA PRO A 682 -14.01 -4.59 3.69
C PRO A 682 -14.16 -3.09 4.04
N GLN A 683 -13.32 -2.22 3.49
CA GLN A 683 -13.43 -0.76 3.66
C GLN A 683 -14.48 -0.14 2.71
N THR A 684 -14.63 -0.71 1.53
CA THR A 684 -15.55 -0.22 0.50
C THR A 684 -16.90 -0.92 0.57
N PHE A 685 -17.01 -2.11 1.16
CA PHE A 685 -18.26 -2.85 1.28
C PHE A 685 -18.40 -3.44 2.69
N TYR A 686 -19.14 -2.73 3.55
CA TYR A 686 -19.34 -3.09 4.95
C TYR A 686 -20.80 -2.94 5.38
N ILE A 687 -21.14 -3.59 6.50
CA ILE A 687 -22.46 -3.50 7.13
C ILE A 687 -22.69 -2.06 7.55
N GLY A 688 -23.74 -1.43 7.04
CA GLY A 688 -24.03 -0.03 7.30
C GLY A 688 -23.81 0.90 6.11
N LYS A 689 -23.07 0.45 5.09
CA LYS A 689 -22.82 1.29 3.92
C LYS A 689 -24.11 1.55 3.14
N MET A 690 -24.26 2.79 2.68
CA MET A 690 -25.32 3.17 1.75
C MET A 690 -24.89 2.81 0.32
N VAL A 691 -25.74 2.06 -0.38
CA VAL A 691 -25.50 1.55 -1.72
C VAL A 691 -26.72 1.76 -2.59
N THR A 692 -26.50 1.89 -3.89
CA THR A 692 -27.56 1.86 -4.90
C THR A 692 -27.82 0.44 -5.33
N CYS A 693 -29.09 0.08 -5.47
CA CYS A 693 -29.48 -1.23 -5.96
C CYS A 693 -30.61 -1.12 -6.99
N GLN A 694 -30.61 -2.02 -7.96
CA GLN A 694 -31.67 -2.13 -8.95
C GLN A 694 -32.62 -3.26 -8.59
N VAL A 695 -33.92 -3.02 -8.68
CA VAL A 695 -34.94 -4.02 -8.39
C VAL A 695 -35.04 -5.03 -9.54
N VAL A 696 -34.77 -6.31 -9.25
CA VAL A 696 -34.84 -7.39 -10.22
C VAL A 696 -36.22 -8.05 -10.23
N GLY A 697 -36.85 -8.17 -9.06
CA GLY A 697 -38.16 -8.79 -8.97
C GLY A 697 -38.63 -8.94 -7.54
N ILE A 698 -39.86 -9.42 -7.36
CA ILE A 698 -40.46 -9.59 -6.03
C ILE A 698 -40.42 -11.06 -5.64
N ALA A 699 -39.92 -11.34 -4.44
CA ALA A 699 -39.93 -12.68 -3.89
C ALA A 699 -41.28 -12.95 -3.23
N ARG A 700 -41.97 -13.98 -3.72
CA ARG A 700 -43.23 -14.44 -3.18
C ARG A 700 -43.08 -15.88 -2.70
N ARG A 701 -43.65 -16.18 -1.54
CA ARG A 701 -43.69 -17.54 -0.99
C ARG A 701 -45.04 -18.16 -1.30
N LYS A 702 -45.02 -19.22 -2.09
CA LYS A 702 -46.22 -20.02 -2.35
C LYS A 702 -46.69 -20.68 -1.04
N PRO A 703 -48.00 -20.67 -0.74
CA PRO A 703 -48.54 -21.36 0.42
C PRO A 703 -48.34 -22.88 0.27
N ARG A 704 -48.01 -23.57 1.37
CA ARG A 704 -47.88 -25.04 1.41
C ARG A 704 -49.25 -25.67 1.70
N GLY A 705 -49.48 -26.93 1.32
CA GLY A 705 -50.79 -27.61 1.41
C GLY A 705 -51.58 -27.38 2.70
N GLN A 706 -50.98 -27.59 3.88
CA GLN A 706 -51.63 -27.36 5.18
C GLN A 706 -52.08 -25.90 5.43
N GLN A 707 -51.46 -24.92 4.77
CA GLN A 707 -51.84 -23.51 4.86
C GLN A 707 -52.98 -23.15 3.91
N LEU A 708 -53.15 -23.89 2.80
CA LEU A 708 -54.32 -23.72 1.93
C LEU A 708 -55.61 -24.12 2.65
N ASP A 709 -55.56 -25.22 3.42
CA ASP A 709 -56.72 -25.75 4.15
C ASP A 709 -57.22 -24.80 5.27
N GLN A 710 -56.36 -23.89 5.74
CA GLN A 710 -56.66 -22.89 6.78
C GLN A 710 -56.92 -21.49 6.20
N ALA A 711 -57.03 -21.35 4.88
CA ALA A 711 -57.21 -20.06 4.22
C ALA A 711 -58.66 -19.56 4.35
N ASN A 712 -58.84 -18.34 4.88
CA ASN A 712 -60.14 -17.67 4.94
C ASN A 712 -60.15 -16.45 4.00
N PRO A 713 -60.73 -16.56 2.79
CA PRO A 713 -60.93 -15.42 1.89
C PRO A 713 -61.83 -14.36 2.53
N ILE A 714 -61.45 -13.09 2.40
CA ILE A 714 -62.16 -11.95 2.99
C ILE A 714 -62.89 -11.23 1.86
N ARG A 715 -64.17 -10.89 2.06
CA ARG A 715 -64.93 -10.06 1.12
C ARG A 715 -64.75 -8.59 1.50
N ASN A 716 -64.43 -7.75 0.54
CA ASN A 716 -64.28 -6.32 0.79
C ASN A 716 -65.64 -5.63 0.71
N ASP A 717 -66.06 -4.96 1.77
CA ASP A 717 -67.42 -4.41 1.91
C ASP A 717 -67.69 -3.25 0.94
N GLU A 718 -66.65 -2.54 0.49
CA GLU A 718 -66.76 -1.40 -0.44
C GLU A 718 -66.86 -1.80 -1.92
N THR A 719 -66.17 -2.87 -2.33
CA THR A 719 -66.13 -3.30 -3.74
C THR A 719 -67.02 -4.52 -4.03
N GLY A 720 -67.46 -5.24 -2.99
CA GLY A 720 -68.27 -6.45 -3.11
C GLY A 720 -67.51 -7.67 -3.64
N LEU A 721 -66.22 -7.51 -4.00
CA LEU A 721 -65.31 -8.52 -4.53
C LEU A 721 -64.58 -9.26 -3.40
N TRP A 722 -64.27 -10.53 -3.65
CA TRP A 722 -63.49 -11.39 -2.78
C TRP A 722 -61.99 -11.15 -2.95
N GLN A 723 -61.29 -11.14 -1.81
CA GLN A 723 -59.85 -10.99 -1.75
C GLN A 723 -59.18 -12.30 -1.36
N CYS A 724 -58.14 -12.66 -2.11
CA CYS A 724 -57.28 -13.78 -1.77
C CYS A 724 -56.39 -13.44 -0.56
N PRO A 725 -56.37 -14.26 0.51
CA PRO A 725 -55.61 -13.99 1.74
C PRO A 725 -54.08 -14.07 1.57
N PHE A 726 -53.59 -14.72 0.51
CA PHE A 726 -52.15 -14.88 0.28
C PHE A 726 -51.59 -13.87 -0.71
N CYS A 727 -52.20 -13.73 -1.89
CA CYS A 727 -51.71 -12.83 -2.94
C CYS A 727 -52.34 -11.43 -2.91
N LEU A 728 -53.34 -11.22 -2.03
CA LEU A 728 -54.07 -9.96 -1.82
C LEU A 728 -54.78 -9.39 -3.05
N LYS A 729 -54.84 -10.13 -4.16
CA LYS A 729 -55.68 -9.79 -5.32
C LYS A 729 -57.15 -9.75 -4.90
N ASN A 730 -57.83 -8.68 -5.28
CA ASN A 730 -59.19 -8.32 -4.90
C ASN A 730 -60.16 -8.28 -6.10
N ASP A 731 -59.86 -9.03 -7.16
CA ASP A 731 -60.59 -9.00 -8.44
C ASP A 731 -61.62 -10.13 -8.58
N PHE A 732 -61.86 -10.93 -7.54
CA PHE A 732 -62.69 -12.14 -7.63
C PHE A 732 -64.17 -11.83 -7.34
N PRO A 733 -65.10 -12.05 -8.29
CA PRO A 733 -66.53 -11.81 -8.05
C PRO A 733 -67.16 -12.84 -7.10
N GLU A 734 -66.69 -14.09 -7.13
CA GLU A 734 -67.24 -15.21 -6.36
C GLU A 734 -66.17 -15.95 -5.54
N LEU A 735 -66.59 -16.55 -4.41
CA LEU A 735 -65.72 -17.34 -3.54
C LEU A 735 -65.11 -18.56 -4.29
N SER A 736 -65.89 -19.20 -5.16
CA SER A 736 -65.46 -20.37 -5.94
C SER A 736 -64.26 -20.06 -6.85
N GLU A 737 -64.17 -18.84 -7.38
CA GLU A 737 -63.02 -18.43 -8.21
C GLU A 737 -61.73 -18.26 -7.39
N VAL A 738 -61.85 -17.91 -6.11
CA VAL A 738 -60.69 -17.85 -5.20
C VAL A 738 -60.14 -19.26 -4.93
N TRP A 739 -61.00 -20.26 -4.78
CA TRP A 739 -60.60 -21.67 -4.64
C TRP A 739 -59.99 -22.22 -5.93
N ASN A 740 -60.58 -21.92 -7.09
CA ASN A 740 -59.98 -22.26 -8.39
C ASN A 740 -58.60 -21.61 -8.58
N HIS A 741 -58.39 -20.40 -8.07
CA HIS A 741 -57.09 -19.73 -8.09
C HIS A 741 -56.03 -20.45 -7.24
N PHE A 742 -56.44 -21.13 -6.16
CA PHE A 742 -55.57 -21.98 -5.35
C PHE A 742 -55.25 -23.31 -6.02
N ASP A 743 -56.28 -24.03 -6.45
CA ASP A 743 -56.17 -25.39 -7.00
C ASP A 743 -55.44 -25.42 -8.34
N ALA A 744 -55.60 -24.37 -9.16
CA ALA A 744 -54.86 -24.21 -10.41
C ALA A 744 -53.39 -23.79 -10.21
N GLY A 745 -52.93 -23.57 -8.96
CA GLY A 745 -51.58 -23.11 -8.67
C GLY A 745 -51.26 -21.69 -9.19
N ASN A 746 -52.29 -20.94 -9.59
CA ASN A 746 -52.19 -19.59 -10.14
C ASN A 746 -51.91 -18.54 -9.07
N CYS A 747 -52.02 -18.90 -7.78
CA CYS A 747 -51.68 -18.03 -6.68
C CYS A 747 -50.17 -17.77 -6.61
N PRO A 748 -49.72 -16.52 -6.82
CA PRO A 748 -48.30 -16.19 -6.73
C PRO A 748 -47.79 -16.22 -5.28
N GLY A 749 -48.68 -16.32 -4.29
CA GLY A 749 -48.36 -16.42 -2.87
C GLY A 749 -48.11 -15.07 -2.18
N GLN A 750 -47.72 -15.14 -0.90
CA GLN A 750 -47.49 -13.96 -0.06
C GLN A 750 -46.14 -13.30 -0.42
N ALA A 751 -46.15 -11.99 -0.63
CA ALA A 751 -44.94 -11.23 -0.85
C ALA A 751 -44.08 -11.21 0.41
N MET A 752 -42.86 -11.76 0.34
CA MET A 752 -41.91 -11.76 1.44
C MET A 752 -40.99 -10.54 1.39
N GLY A 753 -40.62 -10.11 0.19
CA GLY A 753 -39.71 -9.00 -0.02
C GLY A 753 -39.37 -8.76 -1.48
N VAL A 754 -38.44 -7.85 -1.71
CA VAL A 754 -37.95 -7.43 -3.03
C VAL A 754 -36.55 -7.99 -3.23
N ARG A 755 -36.33 -8.67 -4.36
CA ARG A 755 -35.00 -9.07 -4.84
C ARG A 755 -34.40 -7.91 -5.61
N VAL A 756 -33.20 -7.53 -5.20
CA VAL A 756 -32.45 -6.45 -5.83
C VAL A 756 -31.08 -6.97 -6.27
N ARG A 757 -30.42 -6.22 -7.14
CA ARG A 757 -29.05 -6.47 -7.57
C ARG A 757 -28.25 -5.19 -7.38
N LEU A 758 -27.07 -5.33 -6.80
CA LEU A 758 -26.12 -4.24 -6.67
C LEU A 758 -25.27 -4.12 -7.93
N ASP A 759 -24.64 -2.96 -8.10
CA ASP A 759 -23.80 -2.66 -9.27
C ASP A 759 -22.56 -3.58 -9.35
N ASN A 760 -22.07 -4.05 -8.20
CA ASN A 760 -20.99 -5.04 -8.08
C ASN A 760 -21.43 -6.49 -8.38
N GLY A 761 -22.66 -6.72 -8.85
CA GLY A 761 -23.18 -8.05 -9.20
C GLY A 761 -23.70 -8.87 -8.01
N VAL A 762 -23.59 -8.37 -6.78
CA VAL A 762 -24.09 -9.06 -5.58
C VAL A 762 -25.62 -9.02 -5.54
N SER A 763 -26.23 -10.14 -5.14
CA SER A 763 -27.68 -10.25 -5.04
C SER A 763 -28.15 -9.73 -3.68
N GLY A 764 -29.12 -8.82 -3.69
CA GLY A 764 -29.68 -8.24 -2.47
C GLY A 764 -31.11 -8.69 -2.21
N PHE A 765 -31.50 -8.66 -0.94
CA PHE A 765 -32.85 -8.96 -0.50
C PHE A 765 -33.35 -7.89 0.49
N ILE A 766 -34.51 -7.30 0.18
CA ILE A 766 -35.18 -6.33 1.05
C ILE A 766 -36.47 -6.97 1.57
N LEU A 767 -36.54 -7.21 2.88
CA LEU A 767 -37.78 -7.70 3.51
C LEU A 767 -38.90 -6.66 3.37
N THR A 768 -40.15 -7.11 3.25
CA THR A 768 -41.31 -6.19 3.08
C THR A 768 -41.43 -5.17 4.22
N LYS A 769 -41.02 -5.56 5.44
CA LYS A 769 -40.96 -4.69 6.62
C LYS A 769 -39.95 -3.54 6.50
N PHE A 770 -38.94 -3.68 5.63
CA PHE A 770 -37.82 -2.76 5.47
C PHE A 770 -37.92 -1.90 4.20
N ILE A 771 -39.08 -1.89 3.53
CA ILE A 771 -39.32 -1.03 2.36
C ILE A 771 -39.72 0.40 2.78
N SER A 772 -40.57 0.52 3.81
CA SER A 772 -41.07 1.81 4.26
C SER A 772 -41.35 1.80 5.75
N VAL A 773 -41.39 2.99 6.35
CA VAL A 773 -41.84 3.19 7.74
C VAL A 773 -43.32 2.83 7.88
N LYS A 774 -44.13 3.10 6.83
CA LYS A 774 -45.53 2.65 6.79
C LYS A 774 -45.56 1.15 6.48
N LYS A 775 -46.42 0.40 7.16
CA LYS A 775 -46.60 -1.03 6.93
C LYS A 775 -47.08 -1.24 5.49
N VAL A 776 -46.21 -1.79 4.65
CA VAL A 776 -46.53 -2.19 3.28
C VAL A 776 -46.97 -3.65 3.31
N THR A 777 -48.16 -3.94 2.81
CA THR A 777 -48.66 -5.32 2.64
C THR A 777 -48.32 -5.86 1.25
N ASN A 778 -48.39 -5.02 0.21
CA ASN A 778 -47.95 -5.37 -1.13
C ASN A 778 -46.78 -4.47 -1.60
N PRO A 779 -45.57 -5.02 -1.81
CA PRO A 779 -44.41 -4.24 -2.27
C PRO A 779 -44.57 -3.63 -3.66
N GLU A 780 -45.48 -4.13 -4.50
CA GLU A 780 -45.73 -3.63 -5.87
C GLU A 780 -46.25 -2.19 -5.92
N GLU A 781 -46.94 -1.73 -4.87
CA GLU A 781 -47.45 -0.36 -4.80
C GLU A 781 -46.33 0.68 -4.70
N ARG A 782 -45.15 0.27 -4.23
CA ARG A 782 -44.03 1.17 -3.93
C ARG A 782 -42.83 0.96 -4.82
N VAL A 783 -42.64 -0.25 -5.32
CA VAL A 783 -41.42 -0.64 -6.01
C VAL A 783 -41.77 -1.35 -7.30
N GLN A 784 -41.15 -0.91 -8.39
CA GLN A 784 -41.28 -1.51 -9.71
C GLN A 784 -39.97 -2.18 -10.12
N VAL A 785 -40.07 -3.20 -10.97
CA VAL A 785 -38.90 -3.88 -11.54
C VAL A 785 -38.12 -2.89 -12.41
N GLY A 786 -36.81 -2.83 -12.22
CA GLY A 786 -35.91 -1.89 -12.88
C GLY A 786 -35.70 -0.57 -12.13
N MET A 787 -36.51 -0.27 -11.10
CA MET A 787 -36.33 0.93 -10.26
C MET A 787 -35.01 0.86 -9.48
N ILE A 788 -34.30 1.99 -9.41
CA ILE A 788 -33.10 2.15 -8.59
C ILE A 788 -33.53 2.64 -7.20
N LEU A 789 -33.04 1.97 -6.15
CA LEU A 789 -33.31 2.29 -4.76
C LEU A 789 -31.99 2.57 -4.04
N HIS A 790 -32.00 3.59 -3.18
CA HIS A 790 -30.96 3.78 -2.17
C HIS A 790 -31.26 2.87 -0.99
N CYS A 791 -30.32 2.01 -0.66
CA CYS A 791 -30.47 1.03 0.41
C CYS A 791 -29.23 1.02 1.29
N ARG A 792 -29.40 0.49 2.49
CA ARG A 792 -28.31 0.35 3.45
C ARG A 792 -28.13 -1.13 3.80
N ILE A 793 -26.89 -1.59 3.87
CA ILE A 793 -26.55 -2.99 4.09
C ILE A 793 -26.76 -3.34 5.56
N THR A 794 -27.63 -4.31 5.86
CA THR A 794 -27.87 -4.80 7.23
C THR A 794 -27.01 -6.02 7.57
N LYS A 795 -26.80 -6.90 6.58
CA LYS A 795 -26.10 -8.16 6.76
C LYS A 795 -25.47 -8.57 5.44
N ILE A 796 -24.24 -9.09 5.52
CA ILE A 796 -23.52 -9.64 4.37
C ILE A 796 -23.31 -11.13 4.60
N ASP A 797 -23.80 -11.96 3.68
CA ASP A 797 -23.54 -13.39 3.63
C ASP A 797 -22.53 -13.64 2.51
N ILE A 798 -21.27 -13.81 2.93
CA ILE A 798 -20.09 -13.92 2.07
C ILE A 798 -20.13 -15.21 1.25
N GLU A 799 -20.54 -16.34 1.86
CA GLU A 799 -20.58 -17.65 1.19
C GLU A 799 -21.61 -17.69 0.06
N ARG A 800 -22.76 -17.04 0.27
CA ARG A 800 -23.87 -17.06 -0.70
C ARG A 800 -23.83 -15.91 -1.70
N PHE A 801 -22.93 -14.94 -1.52
CA PHE A 801 -22.92 -13.69 -2.29
C PHE A 801 -24.29 -13.00 -2.23
N THR A 802 -24.86 -12.95 -1.03
CA THR A 802 -26.16 -12.32 -0.77
C THR A 802 -26.08 -11.28 0.32
N VAL A 803 -26.79 -10.17 0.14
CA VAL A 803 -26.88 -9.12 1.16
C VAL A 803 -28.33 -8.84 1.53
N ASP A 804 -28.56 -8.64 2.82
CA ASP A 804 -29.82 -8.10 3.30
C ASP A 804 -29.72 -6.58 3.33
N LEU A 805 -30.77 -5.94 2.84
CA LEU A 805 -30.83 -4.50 2.62
C LEU A 805 -32.09 -3.90 3.26
N THR A 806 -31.97 -2.66 3.71
CA THR A 806 -33.11 -1.82 4.12
C THR A 806 -33.23 -0.60 3.23
N CYS A 807 -34.46 -0.17 2.97
CA CYS A 807 -34.80 1.05 2.25
C CYS A 807 -35.67 1.99 3.09
N ARG A 808 -35.83 1.71 4.40
CA ARG A 808 -36.63 2.57 5.29
C ARG A 808 -35.99 3.94 5.42
N SER A 809 -36.80 5.00 5.32
CA SER A 809 -36.33 6.37 5.47
C SER A 809 -35.65 6.64 6.83
N SER A 810 -36.07 5.96 7.90
CA SER A 810 -35.43 6.00 9.22
C SER A 810 -34.00 5.46 9.22
N ASP A 811 -33.80 4.34 8.51
CA ASP A 811 -32.54 3.61 8.49
C ASP A 811 -31.57 4.26 7.49
N LEU A 812 -32.09 4.82 6.39
CA LEU A 812 -31.32 5.61 5.43
C LEU A 812 -30.77 6.90 6.06
N ALA A 813 -31.57 7.56 6.91
CA ALA A 813 -31.11 8.69 7.69
C ALA A 813 -30.18 8.27 8.86
N ASP A 814 -30.20 6.98 9.22
CA ASP A 814 -29.57 6.41 10.40
C ASP A 814 -29.91 7.17 11.68
N ALA A 815 -31.21 7.31 11.95
CA ALA A 815 -31.70 8.08 13.10
C ALA A 815 -31.16 7.56 14.46
N ASN A 816 -30.74 6.29 14.52
CA ASN A 816 -30.21 5.66 15.72
C ASN A 816 -28.66 5.68 15.80
N ASN A 817 -27.96 6.22 14.79
CA ASN A 817 -26.49 6.17 14.65
C ASN A 817 -25.90 4.75 14.79
N GLU A 818 -26.62 3.74 14.30
CA GLU A 818 -26.17 2.36 14.45
C GLU A 818 -25.15 1.97 13.39
N TRP A 819 -25.20 2.54 12.17
CA TRP A 819 -24.39 2.04 11.04
C TRP A 819 -23.51 3.07 10.32
N ARG A 820 -23.63 4.38 10.64
CA ARG A 820 -22.66 5.40 10.22
C ARG A 820 -21.27 5.05 10.78
N PRO A 821 -20.18 5.35 10.05
CA PRO A 821 -18.82 5.19 10.59
C PRO A 821 -18.71 5.86 11.95
N SER A 822 -18.07 5.19 12.90
CA SER A 822 -17.83 5.77 14.22
C SER A 822 -17.03 7.06 14.07
N LYS A 823 -17.53 8.10 14.73
CA LYS A 823 -16.81 9.37 14.82
C LYS A 823 -15.58 9.20 15.70
N ASP A 824 -14.57 10.04 15.46
CA ASP A 824 -13.37 10.07 16.29
C ASP A 824 -13.71 10.39 17.76
N LEU A 825 -12.87 9.96 18.70
CA LEU A 825 -13.05 10.27 20.12
C LEU A 825 -13.02 11.77 20.41
N TYR A 826 -12.26 12.54 19.62
CA TYR A 826 -12.10 14.00 19.76
C TYR A 826 -13.04 14.79 18.84
N TYR A 827 -14.18 14.21 18.47
CA TYR A 827 -15.12 14.85 17.55
C TYR A 827 -15.89 16.01 18.20
N ASP A 828 -15.99 17.14 17.51
CA ASP A 828 -16.73 18.31 18.01
C ASP A 828 -18.22 18.26 17.63
N TYR A 829 -19.02 17.64 18.50
CA TYR A 829 -20.48 17.58 18.35
C TYR A 829 -21.15 18.96 18.46
N GLU A 830 -20.61 19.86 19.30
CA GLU A 830 -21.18 21.19 19.47
C GLU A 830 -20.98 22.05 18.22
N GLY A 831 -19.80 21.94 17.59
CA GLY A 831 -19.49 22.58 16.31
C GLY A 831 -20.44 22.13 15.21
N GLU A 832 -20.63 20.81 15.08
CA GLU A 832 -21.57 20.24 14.10
C GLU A 832 -23.01 20.71 14.32
N GLU A 833 -23.48 20.77 15.57
CA GLU A 833 -24.83 21.27 15.88
C GLU A 833 -25.02 22.74 15.52
N LYS A 834 -24.00 23.57 15.77
CA LYS A 834 -24.03 25.01 15.41
C LYS A 834 -24.12 25.19 13.90
N ASP A 835 -23.32 24.45 13.14
CA ASP A 835 -23.35 24.52 11.69
C ASP A 835 -24.69 24.02 11.13
N LYS A 836 -25.23 22.91 11.65
CA LYS A 836 -26.57 22.42 11.28
C LYS A 836 -27.68 23.41 11.60
N LYS A 837 -27.58 24.14 12.72
CA LYS A 837 -28.52 25.22 13.07
C LYS A 837 -28.37 26.44 12.16
N SER A 838 -27.18 26.67 11.61
CA SER A 838 -26.94 27.77 10.68
C SER A 838 -27.39 27.46 9.25
N GLU A 839 -27.47 26.18 8.87
CA GLU A 839 -27.96 25.73 7.57
C GLU A 839 -29.49 25.55 7.52
N ARG A 840 -30.14 25.31 8.67
CA ARG A 840 -31.62 25.28 8.81
C ARG A 840 -32.18 26.68 8.89
#